data_AF-A0A3M6XV07-F1
#
_entry.id   AF-A0A3M6XV07-F1
#
_cell.length_a   1.000
_cell.length_b   1.000
_cell.length_c   1.000
_cell.angle_alpha   90.00
_cell.angle_beta   90.00
_cell.angle_gamma   90.00
#
_symmetry.space_group_name_H-M   'P 1'
#
loop_
_entity.id
_entity.type
_entity.pdbx_description
1 polymer ?
#
loop_
_entity_poly.entity_id
_entity_poly.type
_entity_poly.pdbx_seq_one_letter_code
_entity_poly.pdbx_strand_id
1 'polypeptide(L)'
;QQASKVAVLGSAGGIGQPLSLLLKLNPRVSELALYDIKGGPGVAADIGHINTKSNVKGYDPTPEGVKECLKGAEIVLIPAGVPRKPGMTRDDLFNTNASIVRDLAKAAAESCPDANMLIISNPVNSTVPITAEVFKSRGVYNPKKLFGVTTLDVVRASRFISQLKNTDPANENITVVGGHSGATIVPLLSQSGYELQGAERDEYIKRVQFGGDEVVQAKGGAGSATLSMAMAGARFAESLLKAAQGQKNVVEPTFVDSPLYKDQGVPYFASQVTLGANGVEEIHPVGKVTEFEQGLLEVCLKDLKANIEKGEKWAKENPHQERLLDMFNAAARSRATASSSLPTNRGLLAATRTGTAGWNIRMAPQQQKRKQSGLPAGYSEDSSKGPMLRYEASLPRLPVPTLEETAQRYLKSLHPLLSETEFNASKTAVEKFVAPGSLAHELQKRLQARREDPKVNNWLTEWWNNAAYLGYRDPVVPYVSYFYSHRDDRKRKDPAKRAAAISTAVLEFKQQVDQGTLEPEYMRKLPMAMSSYEWMFNACRVPSLGADHPVKYPAEQHQHIIAIRKNAFYKIPTHVNGRQLSNAELEQQFRRVYSYGDKAPGVGIMTAGNRDDWTEWHERLISSNQANKRVFQEIESSAFVVCLDDAAPVTLNERAHQYWHGDGSNRWFDKPLQFIVNDNGTSGFMGEHSMMDGTPTHRLNDTILSWIFANKLPALDDTQVRSDIPDPQPLKFQLNEQNVKDLAKATEYHVGQIAQHELKVEAYQGYGKGLMKKFKCSPDAYVQMIIQLAYYKFYGKSRPTYESAATRKFQEGRTETCRTVSDESVAFCSAMQDPAISLDECRTMFRKALDAHVKYISDAGDGKGVDRHLFGLKKMLKDGEEAPELFKDPAYAYSGSWFISSSQLSSEFFNGYGWSQVVDDGWGIAYMVNENSIQFNIVSKHLGCERMAFYINEAAGDIRDMMMPELESKPKL
;
A
#
# COMPACT_ATOMS: atom_id res chain seq x y z
N GLN A 1 49.95 -10.83 -6.38
CA GLN A 1 48.75 -10.73 -5.51
C GLN A 1 47.74 -11.69 -6.10
N GLN A 2 47.27 -12.66 -5.31
CA GLN A 2 46.18 -13.54 -5.73
C GLN A 2 44.93 -12.67 -5.94
N ALA A 3 44.31 -12.82 -7.10
CA ALA A 3 43.16 -12.03 -7.49
C ALA A 3 41.89 -12.66 -6.88
N SER A 4 41.42 -12.13 -5.74
CA SER A 4 40.21 -12.64 -5.10
C SER A 4 38.95 -11.88 -5.56
N LYS A 5 37.95 -12.64 -6.00
CA LYS A 5 36.59 -12.14 -6.29
C LYS A 5 35.71 -12.22 -5.05
N VAL A 6 35.13 -11.09 -4.65
CA VAL A 6 34.22 -10.97 -3.50
C VAL A 6 32.84 -10.51 -3.98
N ALA A 7 31.79 -11.23 -3.62
CA ALA A 7 30.41 -10.88 -3.93
C ALA A 7 29.67 -10.31 -2.71
N VAL A 8 28.93 -9.21 -2.90
CA VAL A 8 28.05 -8.64 -1.86
C VAL A 8 26.61 -8.70 -2.35
N LEU A 9 25.79 -9.53 -1.68
CA LEU A 9 24.37 -9.71 -1.98
C LEU A 9 23.53 -8.85 -1.02
N GLY A 10 22.86 -7.82 -1.55
CA GLY A 10 22.27 -6.72 -0.77
C GLY A 10 23.14 -5.45 -0.77
N SER A 11 23.92 -5.26 -1.83
CA SER A 11 24.93 -4.20 -1.99
C SER A 11 24.38 -2.76 -1.98
N ALA A 12 23.09 -2.56 -2.23
CA ALA A 12 22.44 -1.25 -2.17
C ALA A 12 21.73 -0.99 -0.84
N GLY A 13 21.71 -1.96 0.07
CA GLY A 13 21.19 -1.80 1.43
C GLY A 13 22.07 -0.94 2.32
N GLY A 14 21.53 -0.51 3.48
CA GLY A 14 22.24 0.38 4.41
C GLY A 14 23.56 -0.18 4.97
N ILE A 15 23.71 -1.51 5.04
CA ILE A 15 24.99 -2.18 5.34
C ILE A 15 25.80 -2.41 4.05
N GLY A 16 25.13 -2.85 2.98
CA GLY A 16 25.78 -3.25 1.73
C GLY A 16 26.57 -2.13 1.05
N GLN A 17 26.07 -0.90 1.04
CA GLN A 17 26.79 0.22 0.42
C GLN A 17 28.11 0.55 1.12
N PRO A 18 28.14 0.84 2.44
CA PRO A 18 29.40 1.07 3.16
C PRO A 18 30.30 -0.17 3.18
N LEU A 19 29.74 -1.39 3.20
CA LEU A 19 30.52 -2.62 3.11
C LEU A 19 31.24 -2.72 1.76
N SER A 20 30.53 -2.41 0.67
CA SER A 20 31.10 -2.42 -0.68
C SER A 20 32.20 -1.37 -0.83
N LEU A 21 32.02 -0.19 -0.23
CA LEU A 21 33.07 0.84 -0.14
C LEU A 21 34.32 0.32 0.58
N LEU A 22 34.17 -0.30 1.75
CA LEU A 22 35.30 -0.83 2.52
C LEU A 22 36.02 -1.97 1.78
N LEU A 23 35.28 -2.84 1.10
CA LEU A 23 35.86 -3.92 0.29
C LEU A 23 36.57 -3.38 -0.96
N LYS A 24 36.04 -2.33 -1.59
CA LYS A 24 36.70 -1.63 -2.71
C LYS A 24 38.04 -1.00 -2.30
N LEU A 25 38.17 -0.58 -1.05
CA LEU A 25 39.43 -0.07 -0.48
C LEU A 25 40.43 -1.18 -0.11
N ASN A 26 39.99 -2.42 0.00
CA ASN A 26 40.84 -3.53 0.40
C ASN A 26 41.74 -3.99 -0.78
N PRO A 27 43.08 -3.91 -0.67
CA PRO A 27 44.00 -4.26 -1.75
C PRO A 27 44.02 -5.75 -2.10
N ARG A 28 43.40 -6.61 -1.28
CA ARG A 28 43.28 -8.05 -1.54
C ARG A 28 42.04 -8.41 -2.38
N VAL A 29 41.13 -7.45 -2.62
CA VAL A 29 39.95 -7.64 -3.47
C VAL A 29 40.27 -7.14 -4.88
N SER A 30 40.42 -8.05 -5.84
CA SER A 30 40.68 -7.67 -7.24
C SER A 30 39.39 -7.49 -8.05
N GLU A 31 38.32 -8.21 -7.69
CA GLU A 31 37.01 -8.08 -8.30
C GLU A 31 35.93 -8.01 -7.20
N LEU A 32 35.16 -6.92 -7.19
CA LEU A 32 34.02 -6.72 -6.32
C LEU A 32 32.73 -6.82 -7.13
N ALA A 33 31.97 -7.89 -6.89
CA ALA A 33 30.72 -8.18 -7.55
C ALA A 33 29.54 -7.75 -6.66
N LEU A 34 28.71 -6.83 -7.16
CA LEU A 34 27.61 -6.26 -6.41
C LEU A 34 26.27 -6.71 -6.96
N TYR A 35 25.46 -7.34 -6.13
CA TYR A 35 24.07 -7.67 -6.45
C TYR A 35 23.13 -7.06 -5.43
N ASP A 36 22.02 -6.52 -5.90
CA ASP A 36 20.89 -6.13 -5.09
C ASP A 36 19.63 -6.20 -5.96
N ILE A 37 18.48 -6.50 -5.35
CA ILE A 37 17.18 -6.46 -6.02
C ILE A 37 16.85 -5.05 -6.57
N LYS A 38 17.52 -4.01 -6.03
CA LYS A 38 17.43 -2.65 -6.55
C LYS A 38 18.75 -1.91 -6.38
N GLY A 39 19.31 -1.40 -7.48
CA GLY A 39 20.39 -0.40 -7.43
C GLY A 39 21.83 -0.95 -7.39
N GLY A 40 22.04 -2.26 -7.47
CA GLY A 40 23.39 -2.87 -7.53
C GLY A 40 24.31 -2.24 -8.60
N PRO A 41 23.89 -2.11 -9.87
CA PRO A 41 24.65 -1.41 -10.91
C PRO A 41 24.98 0.05 -10.60
N GLY A 42 24.06 0.76 -9.92
CA GLY A 42 24.26 2.15 -9.54
C GLY A 42 25.32 2.31 -8.46
N VAL A 43 25.27 1.46 -7.42
CA VAL A 43 26.31 1.44 -6.38
C VAL A 43 27.66 1.08 -6.97
N ALA A 44 27.72 0.10 -7.87
CA ALA A 44 28.96 -0.31 -8.53
C ALA A 44 29.56 0.81 -9.38
N ALA A 45 28.73 1.57 -10.11
CA ALA A 45 29.19 2.71 -10.89
C ALA A 45 29.80 3.79 -9.97
N ASP A 46 29.12 4.11 -8.86
CA ASP A 46 29.58 5.12 -7.91
C ASP A 46 30.92 4.75 -7.25
N ILE A 47 30.98 3.58 -6.60
CA ILE A 47 32.23 3.13 -5.96
C ILE A 47 33.31 2.76 -6.98
N GLY A 48 32.94 2.53 -8.24
CA GLY A 48 33.86 2.28 -9.35
C GLY A 48 34.82 3.45 -9.61
N HIS A 49 34.43 4.68 -9.25
CA HIS A 49 35.28 5.87 -9.35
C HIS A 49 36.44 5.90 -8.35
N ILE A 50 36.41 5.06 -7.31
CA ILE A 50 37.42 5.05 -6.26
C ILE A 50 38.73 4.52 -6.83
N ASN A 51 39.80 5.26 -6.59
CA ASN A 51 41.14 5.10 -7.15
C ASN A 51 41.93 3.89 -6.58
N THR A 52 41.33 2.70 -6.60
CA THR A 52 41.98 1.42 -6.27
C THR A 52 42.01 0.48 -7.47
N LYS A 53 42.93 -0.49 -7.44
CA LYS A 53 43.09 -1.51 -8.50
C LYS A 53 41.96 -2.54 -8.58
N SER A 54 41.04 -2.54 -7.61
CA SER A 54 39.91 -3.46 -7.55
C SER A 54 38.90 -3.11 -8.65
N ASN A 55 38.55 -4.05 -9.51
CA ASN A 55 37.47 -3.87 -10.49
C ASN A 55 36.12 -4.07 -9.81
N VAL A 56 35.13 -3.23 -10.13
CA VAL A 56 33.78 -3.36 -9.57
C VAL A 56 32.79 -3.59 -10.69
N LYS A 57 31.90 -4.56 -10.50
CA LYS A 57 30.79 -4.80 -11.41
C LYS A 57 29.49 -4.96 -10.62
N GLY A 58 28.49 -4.20 -11.00
CA GLY A 58 27.14 -4.37 -10.50
C GLY A 58 26.32 -5.20 -11.47
N TYR A 59 25.51 -6.09 -10.92
CA TYR A 59 24.73 -7.05 -11.68
C TYR A 59 23.24 -6.72 -11.59
N ASP A 60 22.53 -6.95 -12.68
CA ASP A 60 21.10 -6.67 -12.77
C ASP A 60 20.28 -7.58 -11.83
N PRO A 61 19.13 -7.13 -11.31
CA PRO A 61 18.28 -7.87 -10.38
C PRO A 61 17.50 -8.98 -11.08
N THR A 62 18.20 -9.92 -11.69
CA THR A 62 17.63 -11.11 -12.35
C THR A 62 18.27 -12.37 -11.82
N PRO A 63 17.55 -13.50 -11.89
CA PRO A 63 18.12 -14.85 -11.79
C PRO A 63 19.44 -15.07 -12.51
N GLU A 64 19.62 -14.55 -13.73
CA GLU A 64 20.90 -14.65 -14.42
C GLU A 64 21.95 -13.70 -13.82
N GLY A 65 21.54 -12.48 -13.48
CA GLY A 65 22.40 -11.48 -12.85
C GLY A 65 22.97 -11.93 -11.51
N VAL A 66 22.18 -12.58 -10.64
CA VAL A 66 22.68 -13.13 -9.37
C VAL A 66 23.65 -14.30 -9.60
N LYS A 67 23.37 -15.18 -10.57
CA LYS A 67 24.28 -16.29 -10.93
C LYS A 67 25.62 -15.77 -11.44
N GLU A 68 25.61 -14.81 -12.35
CA GLU A 68 26.82 -14.21 -12.90
C GLU A 68 27.57 -13.33 -11.87
N CYS A 69 26.86 -12.74 -10.91
CA CYS A 69 27.48 -12.09 -9.76
C CYS A 69 28.28 -13.08 -8.91
N LEU A 70 27.72 -14.27 -8.69
CA LEU A 70 28.26 -15.31 -7.81
C LEU A 70 29.34 -16.16 -8.49
N LYS A 71 29.31 -16.29 -9.80
CA LYS A 71 30.24 -17.12 -10.57
C LYS A 71 31.70 -16.75 -10.28
N GLY A 72 32.45 -17.72 -9.77
CA GLY A 72 33.86 -17.57 -9.41
C GLY A 72 34.13 -16.74 -8.15
N ALA A 73 33.10 -16.40 -7.35
CA ALA A 73 33.30 -15.72 -6.08
C ALA A 73 33.99 -16.65 -5.06
N GLU A 74 35.04 -16.15 -4.40
CA GLU A 74 35.74 -16.87 -3.33
C GLU A 74 35.11 -16.59 -1.96
N ILE A 75 34.49 -15.42 -1.82
CA ILE A 75 33.79 -14.95 -0.62
C ILE A 75 32.46 -14.34 -1.05
N VAL A 76 31.38 -14.73 -0.40
CA VAL A 76 30.04 -14.17 -0.60
C VAL A 76 29.53 -13.62 0.73
N LEU A 77 29.28 -12.31 0.78
CA LEU A 77 28.69 -11.62 1.93
C LEU A 77 27.21 -11.39 1.68
N ILE A 78 26.38 -11.78 2.65
CA ILE A 78 24.92 -11.58 2.61
C ILE A 78 24.51 -10.63 3.74
N PRO A 79 24.57 -9.29 3.53
CA PRO A 79 23.90 -8.30 4.36
C PRO A 79 22.43 -8.06 3.98
N ALA A 80 21.94 -8.69 2.90
CA ALA A 80 20.57 -8.50 2.39
C ALA A 80 19.50 -8.83 3.44
N GLY A 81 18.69 -7.83 3.78
CA GLY A 81 17.60 -7.97 4.73
C GLY A 81 16.89 -6.65 4.92
N VAL A 82 15.72 -6.68 5.56
CA VAL A 82 14.99 -5.48 5.94
C VAL A 82 15.28 -5.13 7.39
N PRO A 83 15.43 -3.84 7.74
CA PRO A 83 15.45 -3.43 9.14
C PRO A 83 14.05 -3.61 9.75
N ARG A 84 13.96 -3.75 11.07
CA ARG A 84 12.68 -3.77 11.78
C ARG A 84 11.93 -2.46 11.52
N LYS A 85 10.71 -2.56 10.97
CA LYS A 85 9.83 -1.41 10.73
C LYS A 85 8.81 -1.26 11.85
N PRO A 86 8.28 -0.05 12.12
CA PRO A 86 7.14 0.13 13.03
C PRO A 86 5.98 -0.79 12.64
N GLY A 87 5.42 -1.52 13.61
CA GLY A 87 4.36 -2.52 13.38
C GLY A 87 4.83 -3.91 12.94
N MET A 88 6.14 -4.12 12.73
CA MET A 88 6.73 -5.44 12.41
C MET A 88 7.03 -6.22 13.70
N THR A 89 6.45 -7.42 13.84
CA THR A 89 6.76 -8.33 14.95
C THR A 89 8.17 -8.93 14.79
N ARG A 90 8.71 -9.52 15.86
CA ARG A 90 10.00 -10.24 15.79
C ARG A 90 9.94 -11.42 14.79
N ASP A 91 8.78 -12.07 14.69
CA ASP A 91 8.57 -13.19 13.78
C ASP A 91 8.40 -12.74 12.33
N ASP A 92 7.72 -11.61 12.07
CA ASP A 92 7.67 -11.04 10.72
C ASP A 92 9.06 -10.72 10.18
N LEU A 93 9.91 -10.12 11.04
CA LEU A 93 11.28 -9.77 10.70
C LEU A 93 12.12 -11.01 10.42
N PHE A 94 12.01 -12.02 11.28
CA PHE A 94 12.63 -13.32 11.08
C PHE A 94 12.22 -13.95 9.75
N ASN A 95 10.92 -14.11 9.49
CA ASN A 95 10.41 -14.77 8.27
C ASN A 95 10.82 -14.04 6.98
N THR A 96 10.85 -12.71 7.01
CA THR A 96 11.27 -11.89 5.87
C THR A 96 12.75 -12.12 5.55
N ASN A 97 13.62 -11.96 6.55
CA ASN A 97 15.06 -12.10 6.34
C ASN A 97 15.44 -13.58 6.10
N ALA A 98 14.75 -14.53 6.71
CA ALA A 98 14.90 -15.97 6.45
C ALA A 98 14.65 -16.30 4.98
N SER A 99 13.59 -15.74 4.37
CA SER A 99 13.28 -15.95 2.95
C SER A 99 14.34 -15.35 2.03
N ILE A 100 14.77 -14.12 2.32
CA ILE A 100 15.83 -13.45 1.54
C ILE A 100 17.13 -14.25 1.59
N VAL A 101 17.56 -14.67 2.79
CA VAL A 101 18.79 -15.44 2.96
C VAL A 101 18.68 -16.81 2.28
N ARG A 102 17.54 -17.51 2.41
CA ARG A 102 17.32 -18.80 1.74
C ARG A 102 17.52 -18.71 0.23
N ASP A 103 16.92 -17.70 -0.40
CA ASP A 103 16.93 -17.60 -1.87
C ASP A 103 18.32 -17.21 -2.39
N LEU A 104 19.03 -16.33 -1.68
CA LEU A 104 20.42 -15.98 -2.00
C LEU A 104 21.39 -17.13 -1.71
N ALA A 105 21.19 -17.86 -0.61
CA ALA A 105 21.96 -19.06 -0.28
C ALA A 105 21.77 -20.16 -1.33
N LYS A 106 20.56 -20.32 -1.86
CA LYS A 106 20.30 -21.26 -2.95
C LYS A 106 21.07 -20.86 -4.21
N ALA A 107 21.00 -19.58 -4.60
CA ALA A 107 21.75 -19.09 -5.76
C ALA A 107 23.26 -19.33 -5.59
N ALA A 108 23.80 -19.13 -4.38
CA ALA A 108 25.20 -19.41 -4.05
C ALA A 108 25.52 -20.91 -4.10
N ALA A 109 24.67 -21.76 -3.52
CA ALA A 109 24.84 -23.21 -3.58
C ALA A 109 24.85 -23.76 -5.02
N GLU A 110 24.12 -23.12 -5.93
CA GLU A 110 24.07 -23.50 -7.35
C GLU A 110 25.23 -22.92 -8.18
N SER A 111 25.74 -21.73 -7.82
CA SER A 111 26.65 -20.95 -8.70
C SER A 111 28.10 -20.92 -8.21
N CYS A 112 28.32 -21.05 -6.89
CA CYS A 112 29.63 -21.00 -6.25
C CYS A 112 29.64 -21.81 -4.93
N PRO A 113 29.37 -23.13 -4.96
CA PRO A 113 29.20 -23.96 -3.75
C PRO A 113 30.43 -23.97 -2.82
N ASP A 114 31.63 -23.73 -3.35
CA ASP A 114 32.89 -23.75 -2.60
C ASP A 114 33.29 -22.39 -1.98
N ALA A 115 32.49 -21.34 -2.22
CA ALA A 115 32.74 -20.01 -1.69
C ALA A 115 32.62 -19.97 -0.15
N ASN A 116 33.41 -19.10 0.49
CA ASN A 116 33.21 -18.80 1.90
C ASN A 116 31.95 -17.91 2.05
N MET A 117 30.92 -18.43 2.70
CA MET A 117 29.63 -17.77 2.90
C MET A 117 29.62 -17.00 4.23
N LEU A 118 29.46 -15.68 4.17
CA LEU A 118 29.44 -14.78 5.32
C LEU A 118 28.03 -14.22 5.50
N ILE A 119 27.31 -14.71 6.50
CA ILE A 119 25.95 -14.30 6.79
C ILE A 119 25.97 -13.16 7.81
N ILE A 120 25.51 -11.98 7.36
CA ILE A 120 25.37 -10.77 8.16
C ILE A 120 23.90 -10.50 8.49
N SER A 121 22.98 -10.99 7.65
CA SER A 121 21.54 -10.76 7.79
C SER A 121 20.98 -11.28 9.11
N ASN A 122 20.35 -10.38 9.87
CA ASN A 122 19.78 -10.69 11.18
C ASN A 122 18.41 -11.41 11.09
N PRO A 123 18.09 -12.29 12.05
CA PRO A 123 18.94 -12.72 13.15
C PRO A 123 19.96 -13.79 12.71
N VAL A 124 21.27 -13.51 12.86
CA VAL A 124 22.36 -14.39 12.43
C VAL A 124 22.26 -15.80 13.04
N ASN A 125 21.83 -15.87 14.31
CA ASN A 125 21.62 -17.14 15.05
C ASN A 125 20.68 -18.12 14.34
N SER A 126 19.79 -17.63 13.46
CA SER A 126 18.85 -18.47 12.72
C SER A 126 19.10 -18.47 11.21
N THR A 127 19.63 -17.39 10.64
CA THR A 127 19.91 -17.31 9.19
C THR A 127 21.13 -18.13 8.75
N VAL A 128 22.09 -18.38 9.65
CA VAL A 128 23.19 -19.34 9.42
C VAL A 128 22.66 -20.78 9.33
N PRO A 129 21.90 -21.30 10.31
CA PRO A 129 21.26 -22.61 10.17
C PRO A 129 20.39 -22.75 8.91
N ILE A 130 19.66 -21.69 8.52
CA ILE A 130 18.89 -21.69 7.27
C ILE A 130 19.80 -21.90 6.06
N THR A 131 20.93 -21.19 5.99
CA THR A 131 21.92 -21.33 4.92
C THR A 131 22.50 -22.75 4.89
N ALA A 132 22.83 -23.30 6.06
CA ALA A 132 23.33 -24.67 6.18
C ALA A 132 22.33 -25.69 5.64
N GLU A 133 21.05 -25.60 6.04
CA GLU A 133 20.00 -26.51 5.54
C GLU A 133 19.78 -26.37 4.03
N VAL A 134 19.86 -25.16 3.48
CA VAL A 134 19.80 -24.95 2.02
C VAL A 134 20.96 -25.65 1.31
N PHE A 135 22.19 -25.49 1.79
CA PHE A 135 23.36 -26.15 1.20
C PHE A 135 23.30 -27.68 1.38
N LYS A 136 22.81 -28.18 2.53
CA LYS A 136 22.61 -29.61 2.77
C LYS A 136 21.59 -30.20 1.80
N SER A 137 20.49 -29.49 1.56
CA SER A 137 19.44 -29.90 0.60
C SER A 137 19.95 -29.98 -0.85
N ARG A 138 21.07 -29.31 -1.15
CA ARG A 138 21.74 -29.32 -2.45
C ARG A 138 22.95 -30.26 -2.52
N GLY A 139 23.28 -30.94 -1.41
CA GLY A 139 24.42 -31.87 -1.35
C GLY A 139 25.79 -31.18 -1.39
N VAL A 140 25.86 -29.87 -1.13
CA VAL A 140 27.10 -29.06 -1.24
C VAL A 140 27.51 -28.41 0.08
N TYR A 141 26.92 -28.81 1.20
CA TYR A 141 27.25 -28.24 2.51
C TYR A 141 28.66 -28.61 2.97
N ASN A 142 29.48 -27.58 3.17
CA ASN A 142 30.79 -27.70 3.80
C ASN A 142 30.80 -26.87 5.11
N PRO A 143 30.85 -27.51 6.29
CA PRO A 143 30.84 -26.81 7.57
C PRO A 143 32.04 -25.87 7.77
N LYS A 144 33.13 -26.06 7.00
CA LYS A 144 34.30 -25.18 7.06
C LYS A 144 34.13 -23.85 6.31
N LYS A 145 33.05 -23.69 5.54
CA LYS A 145 32.85 -22.58 4.60
C LYS A 145 31.66 -21.67 4.94
N LEU A 146 30.92 -21.94 6.01
CA LEU A 146 29.77 -21.14 6.41
C LEU A 146 30.06 -20.41 7.73
N PHE A 147 29.94 -19.09 7.70
CA PHE A 147 30.29 -18.19 8.79
C PHE A 147 29.16 -17.20 9.08
N GLY A 148 28.69 -17.14 10.33
CA GLY A 148 27.92 -16.01 10.84
C GLY A 148 28.86 -14.93 11.35
N VAL A 149 28.73 -13.71 10.82
CA VAL A 149 29.63 -12.61 11.16
C VAL A 149 29.27 -12.02 12.52
N THR A 150 30.02 -12.40 13.56
CA THR A 150 29.87 -11.90 14.94
C THR A 150 30.90 -10.82 15.31
N THR A 151 31.78 -10.46 14.37
CA THR A 151 32.88 -9.49 14.58
C THR A 151 32.42 -8.13 15.10
N LEU A 152 31.17 -7.74 14.86
CA LEU A 152 30.60 -6.51 15.42
C LEU A 152 30.62 -6.50 16.95
N ASP A 153 30.44 -7.67 17.57
CA ASP A 153 30.37 -7.78 19.02
C ASP A 153 31.77 -7.59 19.64
N VAL A 154 32.82 -8.08 18.98
CA VAL A 154 34.22 -7.79 19.35
C VAL A 154 34.54 -6.31 19.17
N VAL A 155 34.17 -5.73 18.02
CA VAL A 155 34.39 -4.29 17.76
C VAL A 155 33.73 -3.43 18.83
N ARG A 156 32.52 -3.79 19.28
CA ARG A 156 31.82 -3.13 20.38
C ARG A 156 32.51 -3.35 21.72
N ALA A 157 32.85 -4.59 22.05
CA ALA A 157 33.54 -4.96 23.29
C ALA A 157 34.86 -4.19 23.44
N SER A 158 35.74 -4.28 22.44
CA SER A 158 37.01 -3.55 22.38
C SER A 158 36.81 -2.03 22.45
N ARG A 159 35.79 -1.47 21.78
CA ARG A 159 35.50 -0.04 21.89
C ARG A 159 35.05 0.35 23.29
N PHE A 160 34.11 -0.36 23.88
CA PHE A 160 33.54 0.03 25.16
C PHE A 160 34.54 -0.18 26.30
N ILE A 161 35.37 -1.22 26.27
CA ILE A 161 36.40 -1.41 27.30
C ILE A 161 37.48 -0.32 27.20
N SER A 162 37.86 0.07 25.97
CA SER A 162 38.84 1.15 25.76
C SER A 162 38.37 2.49 26.31
N GLN A 163 37.06 2.76 26.29
CA GLN A 163 36.48 3.96 26.89
C GLN A 163 36.57 3.95 28.42
N LEU A 164 36.41 2.77 29.04
CA LEU A 164 36.51 2.61 30.48
C LEU A 164 37.97 2.66 30.97
N LYS A 165 38.90 2.12 30.18
CA LYS A 165 40.32 1.98 30.56
C LYS A 165 41.24 3.04 29.94
N ASN A 166 40.69 3.91 29.09
CA ASN A 166 41.41 4.96 28.38
C ASN A 166 42.60 4.43 27.55
N THR A 167 42.34 3.38 26.79
CA THR A 167 43.31 2.69 25.94
C THR A 167 42.92 2.81 24.46
N ASP A 168 43.75 2.28 23.56
CA ASP A 168 43.43 2.24 22.12
C ASP A 168 42.58 0.99 21.80
N PRO A 169 41.33 1.14 21.32
CA PRO A 169 40.46 0.00 20.97
C PRO A 169 41.05 -0.95 19.92
N ALA A 170 42.03 -0.52 19.11
CA ALA A 170 42.69 -1.38 18.13
C ALA A 170 43.62 -2.43 18.79
N ASN A 171 44.09 -2.17 20.01
CA ASN A 171 44.97 -3.06 20.77
C ASN A 171 44.20 -3.95 21.76
N GLU A 172 42.89 -3.74 21.91
CA GLU A 172 42.06 -4.49 22.85
C GLU A 172 41.65 -5.85 22.31
N ASN A 173 41.99 -6.89 23.06
CA ASN A 173 41.69 -8.28 22.71
C ASN A 173 40.59 -8.85 23.62
N ILE A 174 39.34 -8.45 23.38
CA ILE A 174 38.18 -9.02 24.08
C ILE A 174 37.57 -10.15 23.26
N THR A 175 37.69 -11.38 23.76
CA THR A 175 37.00 -12.54 23.16
C THR A 175 35.50 -12.43 23.43
N VAL A 176 34.69 -12.60 22.39
CA VAL A 176 33.23 -12.70 22.50
C VAL A 176 32.77 -14.01 21.89
N VAL A 177 32.02 -14.81 22.66
CA VAL A 177 31.54 -16.14 22.29
C VAL A 177 30.01 -16.22 22.30
N GLY A 178 29.43 -17.30 21.78
CA GLY A 178 27.99 -17.55 21.79
C GLY A 178 27.32 -17.37 20.43
N GLY A 179 26.48 -16.34 20.31
CA GLY A 179 25.77 -15.94 19.10
C GLY A 179 25.80 -14.42 18.90
N HIS A 180 24.91 -13.90 18.05
CA HIS A 180 24.83 -12.48 17.66
C HIS A 180 23.41 -11.91 17.88
N SER A 181 22.82 -12.16 19.04
CA SER A 181 21.50 -11.58 19.40
C SER A 181 21.29 -11.52 20.91
N GLY A 182 21.26 -10.30 21.45
CA GLY A 182 20.93 -10.05 22.86
C GLY A 182 21.80 -10.85 23.82
N ALA A 183 21.17 -11.61 24.72
CA ALA A 183 21.85 -12.40 25.75
C ALA A 183 22.74 -13.54 25.20
N THR A 184 22.63 -13.88 23.91
CA THR A 184 23.54 -14.85 23.28
C THR A 184 24.94 -14.28 23.01
N ILE A 185 25.14 -12.98 23.14
CA ILE A 185 26.46 -12.34 22.99
C ILE A 185 27.15 -12.40 24.36
N VAL A 186 28.27 -13.14 24.46
CA VAL A 186 28.97 -13.36 25.74
C VAL A 186 30.41 -12.87 25.67
N PRO A 187 30.71 -11.63 26.12
CA PRO A 187 32.08 -11.14 26.26
C PRO A 187 32.80 -11.82 27.44
N LEU A 188 34.01 -12.32 27.19
CA LEU A 188 34.85 -12.99 28.18
C LEU A 188 35.95 -12.04 28.68
N LEU A 189 35.65 -11.29 29.72
CA LEU A 189 36.61 -10.39 30.37
C LEU A 189 37.71 -11.16 31.10
N SER A 190 37.43 -12.37 31.60
CA SER A 190 38.42 -13.24 32.26
C SER A 190 39.64 -13.58 31.41
N GLN A 191 39.55 -13.38 30.09
CA GLN A 191 40.61 -13.65 29.12
C GLN A 191 41.27 -12.37 28.60
N SER A 192 40.77 -11.20 29.00
CA SER A 192 41.21 -9.90 28.49
C SER A 192 42.29 -9.22 29.33
N GLY A 193 42.53 -9.70 30.55
CA GLY A 193 43.39 -9.02 31.53
C GLY A 193 42.72 -7.86 32.27
N TYR A 194 41.46 -7.55 31.97
CA TYR A 194 40.67 -6.57 32.74
C TYR A 194 39.74 -7.24 33.73
N GLU A 195 39.69 -6.67 34.93
CA GLU A 195 38.69 -7.01 35.94
C GLU A 195 37.70 -5.85 36.06
N LEU A 196 36.45 -6.12 35.68
CA LEU A 196 35.29 -5.27 36.00
C LEU A 196 34.44 -6.00 37.03
N GLN A 197 33.91 -5.27 38.01
CA GLN A 197 33.06 -5.84 39.07
C GLN A 197 31.78 -5.03 39.26
N GLY A 198 30.77 -5.65 39.85
CA GLY A 198 29.50 -5.01 40.19
C GLY A 198 28.83 -4.30 39.01
N ALA A 199 28.34 -3.08 39.26
CA ALA A 199 27.58 -2.30 38.28
C ALA A 199 28.38 -1.96 37.01
N GLU A 200 29.68 -1.70 37.11
CA GLU A 200 30.53 -1.37 35.95
C GLU A 200 30.60 -2.54 34.96
N ARG A 201 30.77 -3.76 35.48
CA ARG A 201 30.75 -4.99 34.67
C ARG A 201 29.38 -5.18 34.02
N ASP A 202 28.31 -5.08 34.80
CA ASP A 202 26.97 -5.38 34.34
C ASP A 202 26.51 -4.36 33.27
N GLU A 203 26.88 -3.09 33.42
CA GLU A 203 26.65 -2.04 32.41
C GLU A 203 27.46 -2.30 31.13
N TYR A 204 28.75 -2.65 31.25
CA TYR A 204 29.59 -3.00 30.10
C TYR A 204 29.00 -4.18 29.32
N ILE A 205 28.65 -5.27 30.00
CA ILE A 205 28.07 -6.47 29.36
C ILE A 205 26.76 -6.12 28.66
N LYS A 206 25.85 -5.41 29.35
CA LYS A 206 24.58 -4.97 28.76
C LYS A 206 24.80 -4.09 27.53
N ARG A 207 25.76 -3.18 27.58
CA ARG A 207 26.06 -2.29 26.46
C ARG A 207 26.63 -3.05 25.25
N VAL A 208 27.43 -4.09 25.46
CA VAL A 208 27.89 -4.97 24.37
C VAL A 208 26.71 -5.75 23.77
N GLN A 209 25.89 -6.40 24.61
CA GLN A 209 24.75 -7.23 24.18
C GLN A 209 23.66 -6.43 23.44
N PHE A 210 23.40 -5.20 23.88
CA PHE A 210 22.30 -4.37 23.39
C PHE A 210 22.79 -3.09 22.69
N GLY A 211 24.06 -3.01 22.29
CA GLY A 211 24.62 -1.83 21.61
C GLY A 211 23.96 -1.51 20.26
N GLY A 212 23.17 -2.43 19.70
CA GLY A 212 22.30 -2.16 18.56
C GLY A 212 21.13 -1.24 18.91
N ASP A 213 20.55 -1.43 20.09
CA ASP A 213 19.41 -0.66 20.58
C ASP A 213 19.80 0.79 20.89
N GLU A 214 21.01 1.00 21.42
CA GLU A 214 21.62 2.34 21.60
C GLU A 214 21.62 3.13 20.29
N VAL A 215 22.02 2.50 19.18
CA VAL A 215 22.04 3.13 17.85
C VAL A 215 20.64 3.35 17.30
N VAL A 216 19.73 2.39 17.49
CA VAL A 216 18.32 2.54 17.07
C VAL A 216 17.68 3.72 17.79
N GLN A 217 17.90 3.83 19.10
CA GLN A 217 17.40 4.94 19.92
C GLN A 217 18.01 6.27 19.49
N ALA A 218 19.32 6.32 19.26
CA ALA A 218 20.01 7.52 18.77
C ALA A 218 19.52 7.95 17.37
N LYS A 219 19.11 6.99 16.53
CA LYS A 219 18.48 7.26 15.23
C LYS A 219 16.97 7.56 15.33
N GLY A 220 16.41 7.73 16.52
CA GLY A 220 14.97 7.99 16.73
C GLY A 220 14.08 6.84 16.24
N GLY A 221 14.58 5.60 16.23
CA GLY A 221 13.91 4.43 15.66
C GLY A 221 13.98 4.32 14.13
N ALA A 222 14.63 5.26 13.42
CA ALA A 222 14.63 5.37 11.96
C ALA A 222 15.76 4.56 11.27
N GLY A 223 16.10 3.37 11.76
CA GLY A 223 17.08 2.47 11.13
C GLY A 223 17.89 1.64 12.12
N SER A 224 18.73 0.72 11.62
CA SER A 224 19.60 -0.14 12.43
C SER A 224 21.05 0.36 12.48
N ALA A 225 21.90 -0.29 13.29
CA ALA A 225 23.35 -0.10 13.30
C ALA A 225 23.98 -0.65 12.00
N THR A 226 24.05 0.19 10.97
CA THR A 226 24.47 -0.23 9.63
C THR A 226 25.98 -0.06 9.38
N LEU A 227 26.56 1.06 9.82
CA LEU A 227 27.95 1.41 9.52
C LEU A 227 28.97 0.52 10.25
N SER A 228 28.78 0.30 11.56
CA SER A 228 29.66 -0.57 12.35
C SER A 228 29.55 -2.03 11.92
N MET A 229 28.37 -2.49 11.48
CA MET A 229 28.19 -3.83 10.93
C MET A 229 28.89 -3.99 9.58
N ALA A 230 28.85 -2.96 8.73
CA ALA A 230 29.61 -2.96 7.47
C ALA A 230 31.12 -3.05 7.71
N MET A 231 31.65 -2.32 8.71
CA MET A 231 33.05 -2.44 9.10
C MET A 231 33.39 -3.84 9.61
N ALA A 232 32.56 -4.42 10.47
CA ALA A 232 32.74 -5.78 10.97
C ALA A 232 32.74 -6.83 9.84
N GLY A 233 31.82 -6.72 8.88
CA GLY A 233 31.79 -7.59 7.69
C GLY A 233 33.05 -7.47 6.83
N ALA A 234 33.54 -6.24 6.62
CA ALA A 234 34.76 -5.99 5.85
C ALA A 234 36.01 -6.55 6.55
N ARG A 235 36.12 -6.36 7.87
CA ARG A 235 37.22 -6.90 8.68
C ARG A 235 37.25 -8.42 8.62
N PHE A 236 36.10 -9.08 8.79
CA PHE A 236 36.06 -10.54 8.75
C PHE A 236 36.40 -11.10 7.36
N ALA A 237 35.91 -10.47 6.28
CA ALA A 237 36.31 -10.81 4.92
C ALA A 237 37.82 -10.62 4.70
N GLU A 238 38.43 -9.56 5.24
CA GLU A 238 39.89 -9.37 5.17
C GLU A 238 40.65 -10.51 5.86
N SER A 239 40.18 -10.98 7.02
CA SER A 239 40.79 -12.11 7.73
C SER A 239 40.74 -13.39 6.90
N LEU A 240 39.61 -13.69 6.24
CA LEU A 240 39.53 -14.81 5.30
C LEU A 240 40.44 -14.64 4.08
N LEU A 241 40.56 -13.43 3.52
CA LEU A 241 41.46 -13.15 2.41
C LEU A 241 42.94 -13.31 2.80
N LYS A 242 43.33 -12.91 4.01
CA LYS A 242 44.68 -13.12 4.56
C LYS A 242 44.98 -14.62 4.66
N ALA A 243 44.05 -15.39 5.25
CA ALA A 243 44.19 -16.83 5.39
C ALA A 243 44.25 -17.56 4.03
N ALA A 244 43.38 -17.19 3.08
CA ALA A 244 43.38 -17.68 1.71
C ALA A 244 44.72 -17.44 0.99
N GLN A 245 45.39 -16.34 1.31
CA GLN A 245 46.67 -15.94 0.73
C GLN A 245 47.88 -16.43 1.54
N GLY A 246 47.69 -17.42 2.42
CA GLY A 246 48.77 -18.13 3.11
C GLY A 246 49.25 -17.50 4.42
N GLN A 247 48.61 -16.44 4.91
CA GLN A 247 48.90 -15.91 6.24
C GLN A 247 48.44 -16.92 7.30
N LYS A 248 49.37 -17.39 8.13
CA LYS A 248 49.09 -18.29 9.25
C LYS A 248 48.60 -17.53 10.48
N ASN A 249 47.97 -18.24 11.41
CA ASN A 249 47.51 -17.72 12.70
C ASN A 249 46.52 -16.55 12.58
N VAL A 250 45.68 -16.56 11.54
CA VAL A 250 44.57 -15.62 11.44
C VAL A 250 43.42 -16.16 12.29
N VAL A 251 43.18 -15.53 13.44
CA VAL A 251 42.17 -15.98 14.40
C VAL A 251 41.09 -14.91 14.53
N GLU A 252 39.83 -15.30 14.35
CA GLU A 252 38.66 -14.44 14.57
C GLU A 252 37.55 -15.24 15.26
N PRO A 253 36.77 -14.62 16.16
CA PRO A 253 35.55 -15.24 16.63
C PRO A 253 34.46 -15.18 15.56
N THR A 254 33.80 -16.30 15.32
CA THR A 254 32.76 -16.42 14.28
C THR A 254 31.80 -17.56 14.58
N PHE A 255 30.53 -17.37 14.23
CA PHE A 255 29.48 -18.37 14.43
C PHE A 255 29.53 -19.45 13.34
N VAL A 256 29.92 -20.67 13.70
CA VAL A 256 30.18 -21.78 12.76
C VAL A 256 29.57 -23.09 13.25
N ASP A 257 29.46 -24.11 12.39
CA ASP A 257 29.14 -25.49 12.79
C ASP A 257 30.25 -25.97 13.74
N SER A 258 29.92 -26.10 15.02
CA SER A 258 30.89 -26.19 16.09
C SER A 258 30.66 -27.45 16.92
N PRO A 259 31.74 -28.19 17.29
CA PRO A 259 31.61 -29.36 18.16
C PRO A 259 31.41 -29.01 19.64
N LEU A 260 31.71 -27.77 20.07
CA LEU A 260 31.89 -27.41 21.48
C LEU A 260 30.66 -27.65 22.37
N TYR A 261 29.46 -27.46 21.84
CA TYR A 261 28.18 -27.62 22.57
C TYR A 261 27.15 -28.42 21.75
N LYS A 262 27.64 -29.21 20.80
CA LYS A 262 26.78 -29.95 19.86
C LYS A 262 25.98 -31.05 20.57
N ASP A 263 26.58 -31.67 21.58
CA ASP A 263 25.97 -32.62 22.50
C ASP A 263 24.82 -32.03 23.35
N GLN A 264 24.83 -30.71 23.57
CA GLN A 264 23.77 -29.98 24.27
C GLN A 264 22.64 -29.50 23.33
N GLY A 265 22.74 -29.81 22.03
CA GLY A 265 21.80 -29.39 21.01
C GLY A 265 22.08 -28.00 20.44
N VAL A 266 23.31 -27.50 20.57
CA VAL A 266 23.78 -26.23 19.99
C VAL A 266 24.82 -26.53 18.91
N PRO A 267 24.40 -26.92 17.68
CA PRO A 267 25.32 -27.32 16.62
C PRO A 267 26.08 -26.16 15.98
N TYR A 268 25.68 -24.91 16.24
CA TYR A 268 26.39 -23.71 15.80
C TYR A 268 26.74 -22.85 17.00
N PHE A 269 27.99 -22.42 17.10
CA PHE A 269 28.48 -21.62 18.22
C PHE A 269 29.61 -20.71 17.76
N ALA A 270 29.65 -19.48 18.27
CA ALA A 270 30.73 -18.55 18.04
C ALA A 270 31.83 -18.74 19.09
N SER A 271 33.02 -19.10 18.64
CA SER A 271 34.24 -19.13 19.46
C SER A 271 35.42 -18.67 18.60
N GLN A 272 36.61 -18.58 19.19
CA GLN A 272 37.82 -18.30 18.42
C GLN A 272 38.06 -19.41 17.39
N VAL A 273 38.28 -19.02 16.14
CA VAL A 273 38.51 -19.94 15.03
C VAL A 273 39.79 -19.54 14.30
N THR A 274 40.72 -20.48 14.13
CA THR A 274 41.83 -20.31 13.18
C THR A 274 41.28 -20.47 11.78
N LEU A 275 41.45 -19.43 10.96
CA LEU A 275 41.09 -19.41 9.55
C LEU A 275 42.31 -19.84 8.72
N GLY A 276 42.12 -20.85 7.87
CA GLY A 276 43.09 -21.32 6.90
C GLY A 276 42.64 -21.08 5.46
N ALA A 277 43.45 -21.52 4.49
CA ALA A 277 43.17 -21.28 3.07
C ALA A 277 41.82 -21.84 2.59
N ASN A 278 41.31 -22.88 3.28
CA ASN A 278 40.06 -23.56 2.96
C ASN A 278 38.93 -23.26 3.96
N GLY A 279 38.98 -22.12 4.66
CA GLY A 279 37.97 -21.73 5.65
C GLY A 279 38.40 -22.15 7.07
N VAL A 280 37.50 -22.74 7.86
CA VAL A 280 37.80 -23.18 9.24
C VAL A 280 38.94 -24.21 9.26
N GLU A 281 40.05 -23.87 9.92
CA GLU A 281 41.19 -24.77 10.16
C GLU A 281 41.08 -25.43 11.54
N GLU A 282 40.82 -24.63 12.58
CA GLU A 282 40.72 -25.10 13.96
C GLU A 282 39.66 -24.28 14.72
N ILE A 283 38.82 -24.96 15.51
CA ILE A 283 37.86 -24.34 16.43
C ILE A 283 38.42 -24.47 17.83
N HIS A 284 38.74 -23.35 18.47
CA HIS A 284 39.33 -23.32 19.80
C HIS A 284 38.27 -23.51 20.89
N PRO A 285 38.62 -24.14 22.03
CA PRO A 285 37.73 -24.20 23.19
C PRO A 285 37.43 -22.80 23.73
N VAL A 286 36.31 -22.66 24.42
CA VAL A 286 35.91 -21.37 25.06
C VAL A 286 36.96 -20.88 26.06
N GLY A 287 37.73 -21.78 26.68
CA GLY A 287 38.79 -21.44 27.62
C GLY A 287 38.26 -21.21 29.04
N LYS A 288 39.07 -20.52 29.86
CA LYS A 288 38.72 -20.21 31.25
C LYS A 288 37.60 -19.16 31.28
N VAL A 289 36.60 -19.37 32.14
CA VAL A 289 35.51 -18.41 32.41
C VAL A 289 35.32 -18.25 33.92
N THR A 290 34.79 -17.09 34.34
CA THR A 290 34.34 -16.87 35.72
C THR A 290 32.98 -17.50 35.97
N GLU A 291 32.55 -17.63 37.23
CA GLU A 291 31.20 -18.08 37.59
C GLU A 291 30.10 -17.18 36.96
N PHE A 292 30.35 -15.88 36.89
CA PHE A 292 29.44 -14.94 36.23
C PHE A 292 29.34 -15.17 34.71
N GLU A 293 30.49 -15.32 34.03
CA GLU A 293 30.52 -15.63 32.59
C GLU A 293 29.93 -17.00 32.28
N GLN A 294 30.11 -17.97 33.18
CA GLN A 294 29.45 -19.28 33.10
C GLN A 294 27.91 -19.13 33.14
N GLY A 295 27.38 -18.27 34.02
CA GLY A 295 25.95 -17.94 34.02
C GLY A 295 25.48 -17.28 32.72
N LEU A 296 26.28 -16.39 32.12
CA LEU A 296 25.97 -15.83 30.80
C LEU A 296 25.98 -16.89 29.70
N LEU A 297 26.93 -17.84 29.73
CA LEU A 297 27.00 -18.96 28.80
C LEU A 297 25.76 -19.85 28.91
N GLU A 298 25.28 -20.16 30.10
CA GLU A 298 24.08 -20.98 30.31
C GLU A 298 22.83 -20.35 29.66
N VAL A 299 22.63 -19.04 29.87
CA VAL A 299 21.55 -18.29 29.22
C VAL A 299 21.72 -18.28 27.70
N CYS A 300 22.95 -18.03 27.24
CA CYS A 300 23.29 -18.04 25.82
C CYS A 300 22.95 -19.38 25.18
N LEU A 301 23.39 -20.51 25.74
CA LEU A 301 23.18 -21.84 25.17
C LEU A 301 21.70 -22.19 25.05
N LYS A 302 20.88 -21.82 26.06
CA LYS A 302 19.42 -22.01 26.03
C LYS A 302 18.77 -21.24 24.89
N ASP A 303 19.04 -19.94 24.78
CA ASP A 303 18.44 -19.08 23.76
C ASP A 303 18.94 -19.43 22.35
N LEU A 304 20.22 -19.80 22.25
CA LEU A 304 20.86 -20.16 21.00
C LEU A 304 20.29 -21.46 20.43
N LYS A 305 20.05 -22.47 21.27
CA LYS A 305 19.35 -23.71 20.89
C LYS A 305 18.00 -23.43 20.24
N ALA A 306 17.17 -22.61 20.88
CA ALA A 306 15.85 -22.24 20.35
C ALA A 306 15.95 -21.49 19.01
N ASN A 307 16.92 -20.57 18.88
CA ASN A 307 17.14 -19.82 17.64
C ASN A 307 17.60 -20.71 16.47
N ILE A 308 18.47 -21.68 16.77
CA ILE A 308 18.97 -22.64 15.78
C ILE A 308 17.84 -23.56 15.33
N GLU A 309 17.13 -24.19 16.27
CA GLU A 309 15.99 -25.08 15.98
C GLU A 309 14.94 -24.36 15.14
N LYS A 310 14.66 -23.08 15.46
CA LYS A 310 13.76 -22.25 14.67
C LYS A 310 14.25 -22.06 13.23
N GLY A 311 15.53 -21.79 13.02
CA GLY A 311 16.12 -21.62 11.68
C GLY A 311 16.08 -22.92 10.87
N GLU A 312 16.53 -24.03 11.46
CA GLU A 312 16.55 -25.34 10.79
C GLU A 312 15.15 -25.82 10.44
N LYS A 313 14.22 -25.72 11.40
CA LYS A 313 12.82 -26.07 11.18
C LYS A 313 12.22 -25.22 10.07
N TRP A 314 12.44 -23.90 10.10
CA TRP A 314 11.92 -23.00 9.08
C TRP A 314 12.45 -23.36 7.69
N ALA A 315 13.75 -23.66 7.55
CA ALA A 315 14.32 -24.04 6.25
C ALA A 315 13.74 -25.35 5.70
N LYS A 316 13.54 -26.35 6.58
CA LYS A 316 12.91 -27.64 6.21
C LYS A 316 11.43 -27.50 5.87
N GLU A 317 10.72 -26.60 6.54
CA GLU A 317 9.29 -26.33 6.29
C GLU A 317 9.07 -25.41 5.08
N ASN A 318 10.08 -24.67 4.65
CA ASN A 318 10.02 -23.72 3.53
C ASN A 318 11.05 -24.04 2.43
N PRO A 319 11.10 -25.29 1.90
CA PRO A 319 11.97 -25.64 0.79
C PRO A 319 11.49 -24.84 -0.43
N HIS A 320 12.37 -24.03 -0.99
CA HIS A 320 12.12 -23.05 -2.06
C HIS A 320 10.97 -23.42 -3.03
N GLN A 321 9.88 -22.66 -3.01
CA GLN A 321 8.90 -22.64 -4.11
C GLN A 321 9.43 -21.70 -5.20
N GLU A 322 9.40 -22.13 -6.47
CA GLU A 322 9.90 -21.38 -7.64
C GLU A 322 9.29 -19.99 -7.89
N ARG A 323 8.37 -19.52 -7.04
CA ARG A 323 7.53 -18.34 -7.29
C ARG A 323 8.16 -16.97 -7.02
N LEU A 324 9.37 -16.87 -6.47
CA LEU A 324 9.95 -15.55 -6.10
C LEU A 324 10.96 -14.99 -7.12
N LEU A 325 11.62 -15.84 -7.91
CA LEU A 325 12.62 -15.41 -8.90
C LEU A 325 11.99 -15.03 -10.27
N ASP A 326 10.80 -15.55 -10.58
CA ASP A 326 10.05 -15.18 -11.80
C ASP A 326 9.42 -13.78 -11.73
N MET A 327 9.13 -13.25 -10.54
CA MET A 327 8.64 -11.88 -10.37
C MET A 327 9.71 -10.80 -10.65
N PHE A 328 11.01 -11.14 -10.61
CA PHE A 328 12.11 -10.19 -10.82
C PHE A 328 12.78 -10.33 -12.20
N ASN A 329 12.67 -11.50 -12.84
CA ASN A 329 13.29 -11.79 -14.14
C ASN A 329 12.68 -11.03 -15.34
N ALA A 330 11.44 -10.55 -15.23
CA ALA A 330 10.76 -9.85 -16.32
C ALA A 330 11.28 -8.41 -16.56
N ALA A 331 12.03 -7.83 -15.62
CA ALA A 331 12.38 -6.41 -15.66
C ALA A 331 13.74 -6.08 -16.32
N ALA A 332 14.71 -7.01 -16.41
CA ALA A 332 16.04 -6.69 -16.96
C ALA A 332 16.32 -7.18 -18.38
N ARG A 333 15.43 -7.98 -18.98
CA ARG A 333 15.60 -8.41 -20.39
C ARG A 333 15.29 -7.31 -21.42
N SER A 334 14.77 -6.14 -21.02
CA SER A 334 14.35 -5.09 -21.95
C SER A 334 15.36 -3.94 -22.18
N ARG A 335 16.61 -4.02 -21.64
CA ARG A 335 17.54 -2.87 -21.72
C ARG A 335 18.91 -3.08 -22.36
N ALA A 336 19.26 -4.25 -22.90
CA ALA A 336 20.54 -4.44 -23.58
C ALA A 336 20.35 -4.87 -25.04
N THR A 337 20.22 -3.89 -25.95
CA THR A 337 20.76 -3.89 -27.33
C THR A 337 20.26 -2.66 -28.10
N ALA A 338 21.02 -1.56 -28.06
CA ALA A 338 20.99 -0.56 -29.13
C ALA A 338 22.29 0.29 -29.14
N SER A 339 22.92 0.31 -30.33
CA SER A 339 24.10 1.07 -30.80
C SER A 339 25.42 0.25 -30.82
N SER A 340 26.21 0.20 -31.89
CA SER A 340 26.19 0.89 -33.20
C SER A 340 27.07 0.16 -34.24
N SER A 341 26.92 0.55 -35.51
CA SER A 341 27.80 0.39 -36.69
C SER A 341 27.56 -0.77 -37.69
N LEU A 342 27.23 -0.35 -38.92
CA LEU A 342 27.39 -1.03 -40.24
C LEU A 342 28.81 -0.68 -40.80
N PRO A 343 29.32 -1.23 -41.94
CA PRO A 343 28.73 -2.18 -42.91
C PRO A 343 29.70 -3.30 -43.45
N THR A 344 29.11 -4.17 -44.30
CA THR A 344 29.63 -4.78 -45.56
C THR A 344 29.74 -6.31 -45.69
N ASN A 345 29.02 -6.77 -46.74
CA ASN A 345 29.31 -7.81 -47.74
C ASN A 345 29.14 -9.33 -47.50
N ARG A 346 28.27 -9.87 -48.37
CA ARG A 346 28.31 -11.12 -49.18
C ARG A 346 28.43 -12.47 -48.49
N GLY A 347 27.46 -13.35 -48.81
CA GLY A 347 27.71 -14.80 -48.93
C GLY A 347 26.52 -15.71 -48.67
N LEU A 348 25.87 -16.13 -49.76
CA LEU A 348 25.11 -17.38 -49.97
C LEU A 348 25.17 -18.49 -48.88
N LEU A 349 24.01 -19.08 -48.54
CA LEU A 349 23.61 -20.44 -48.95
C LEU A 349 22.25 -20.86 -48.34
N ALA A 350 21.47 -21.57 -49.16
CA ALA A 350 20.14 -22.11 -48.90
C ALA A 350 20.19 -23.46 -48.14
N ALA A 351 19.09 -23.83 -47.46
CA ALA A 351 18.45 -25.16 -47.53
C ALA A 351 17.27 -25.33 -46.54
N THR A 352 16.06 -25.29 -47.10
CA THR A 352 14.97 -26.29 -46.98
C THR A 352 14.64 -27.06 -45.67
N ARG A 353 13.33 -26.96 -45.35
CA ARG A 353 12.32 -28.05 -45.19
C ARG A 353 11.80 -28.43 -43.79
N THR A 354 10.50 -28.17 -43.65
CA THR A 354 9.39 -29.02 -43.14
C THR A 354 9.38 -29.48 -41.68
N GLY A 355 8.28 -29.16 -41.01
CA GLY A 355 7.89 -29.82 -39.76
C GLY A 355 6.69 -29.15 -39.09
N THR A 356 5.48 -29.38 -39.62
CA THR A 356 4.22 -29.16 -38.90
C THR A 356 4.15 -30.07 -37.69
N ALA A 357 4.06 -29.51 -36.48
CA ALA A 357 3.61 -30.21 -35.29
C ALA A 357 2.85 -29.21 -34.41
N GLY A 358 1.52 -29.36 -34.36
CA GLY A 358 0.66 -28.62 -33.45
C GLY A 358 0.97 -28.99 -32.00
N TRP A 359 1.07 -27.98 -31.14
CA TRP A 359 1.14 -28.16 -29.70
C TRP A 359 -0.16 -27.65 -29.07
N ASN A 360 -1.11 -28.58 -28.90
CA ASN A 360 -2.15 -28.46 -27.89
C ASN A 360 -1.50 -28.62 -26.52
N ILE A 361 -1.40 -27.55 -25.73
CA ILE A 361 -1.11 -27.64 -24.30
C ILE A 361 -2.42 -27.48 -23.55
N ARG A 362 -3.01 -28.62 -23.15
CA ARG A 362 -3.95 -28.70 -22.03
C ARG A 362 -3.18 -28.30 -20.76
N MET A 363 -3.51 -27.19 -20.13
CA MET A 363 -3.11 -26.94 -18.75
C MET A 363 -4.04 -27.73 -17.82
N ALA A 364 -3.49 -28.72 -17.12
CA ALA A 364 -4.15 -29.38 -16.00
C ALA A 364 -4.05 -28.49 -14.74
N PRO A 365 -5.09 -28.40 -13.90
CA PRO A 365 -5.07 -27.57 -12.70
C PRO A 365 -4.26 -28.25 -11.59
N GLN A 366 -3.07 -27.73 -11.27
CA GLN A 366 -2.30 -28.20 -10.11
C GLN A 366 -2.79 -27.49 -8.83
N GLN A 367 -3.68 -28.17 -8.10
CA GLN A 367 -3.96 -27.89 -6.69
C GLN A 367 -2.69 -28.18 -5.86
N GLN A 368 -1.99 -27.15 -5.39
CA GLN A 368 -1.05 -27.28 -4.27
C GLN A 368 -1.74 -26.82 -2.98
N LYS A 369 -1.96 -27.78 -2.06
CA LYS A 369 -2.44 -27.54 -0.70
C LYS A 369 -1.49 -26.60 0.05
N ARG A 370 -1.93 -25.36 0.33
CA ARG A 370 -1.33 -24.45 1.33
C ARG A 370 -1.59 -25.02 2.74
N LYS A 371 -0.55 -25.12 3.57
CA LYS A 371 -0.72 -25.26 5.04
C LYS A 371 -1.19 -23.91 5.60
N GLN A 372 -2.10 -23.99 6.58
CA GLN A 372 -2.93 -22.90 7.12
C GLN A 372 -2.17 -21.65 7.57
N SER A 373 -2.87 -20.53 7.39
CA SER A 373 -2.50 -19.12 7.47
C SER A 373 -2.07 -18.63 8.86
N GLY A 374 -1.14 -17.67 8.89
CA GLY A 374 -0.96 -16.74 10.01
C GLY A 374 -2.10 -15.72 10.16
N LEU A 375 -3.31 -16.08 9.71
CA LEU A 375 -4.53 -15.30 9.92
C LEU A 375 -5.17 -15.76 11.24
N PRO A 376 -5.91 -14.89 11.94
CA PRO A 376 -6.65 -15.28 13.13
C PRO A 376 -7.61 -16.45 12.87
N ALA A 377 -8.02 -17.14 13.94
CA ALA A 377 -9.06 -18.17 13.86
C ALA A 377 -10.34 -17.61 13.21
N GLY A 378 -10.94 -18.37 12.29
CA GLY A 378 -12.15 -17.97 11.54
C GLY A 378 -11.91 -17.66 10.05
N TYR A 379 -10.68 -17.30 9.66
CA TYR A 379 -10.35 -17.08 8.24
C TYR A 379 -9.89 -18.39 7.58
N SER A 380 -10.43 -18.68 6.40
CA SER A 380 -10.06 -19.83 5.57
C SER A 380 -9.99 -19.44 4.10
N GLU A 381 -9.11 -20.11 3.35
CA GLU A 381 -9.03 -19.95 1.89
C GLU A 381 -9.97 -20.94 1.20
N ASP A 382 -10.90 -20.43 0.41
CA ASP A 382 -11.66 -21.21 -0.58
C ASP A 382 -10.97 -21.10 -1.94
N SER A 383 -10.12 -22.09 -2.25
CA SER A 383 -9.39 -22.12 -3.52
C SER A 383 -10.29 -22.31 -4.75
N SER A 384 -11.56 -22.73 -4.57
CA SER A 384 -12.51 -22.88 -5.67
C SER A 384 -13.00 -21.53 -6.22
N LYS A 385 -12.86 -20.44 -5.46
CA LYS A 385 -13.30 -19.09 -5.83
C LYS A 385 -12.24 -18.27 -6.57
N GLY A 386 -11.07 -18.86 -6.82
CA GLY A 386 -9.93 -18.16 -7.42
C GLY A 386 -9.20 -17.25 -6.43
N PRO A 387 -7.98 -16.77 -6.77
CA PRO A 387 -7.17 -15.93 -5.88
C PRO A 387 -7.89 -14.72 -5.29
N MET A 388 -8.68 -14.01 -6.08
CA MET A 388 -9.31 -12.74 -5.71
C MET A 388 -10.38 -12.88 -4.63
N LEU A 389 -11.18 -13.95 -4.70
CA LEU A 389 -12.33 -14.16 -3.81
C LEU A 389 -12.05 -15.23 -2.76
N ARG A 390 -10.82 -15.71 -2.64
CA ARG A 390 -10.46 -16.85 -1.77
C ARG A 390 -10.80 -16.66 -0.29
N TYR A 391 -10.90 -15.42 0.21
CA TYR A 391 -11.27 -15.16 1.60
C TYR A 391 -12.73 -14.74 1.76
N GLU A 392 -13.45 -14.45 0.68
CA GLU A 392 -14.77 -13.79 0.75
C GLU A 392 -15.75 -14.57 1.64
N ALA A 393 -15.81 -15.89 1.47
CA ALA A 393 -16.70 -16.76 2.25
C ALA A 393 -16.32 -16.88 3.74
N SER A 394 -15.06 -16.60 4.11
CA SER A 394 -14.56 -16.71 5.48
C SER A 394 -14.39 -15.37 6.19
N LEU A 395 -14.60 -14.25 5.49
CA LEU A 395 -14.70 -12.94 6.13
C LEU A 395 -15.82 -12.98 7.18
N PRO A 396 -15.64 -12.30 8.32
CA PRO A 396 -16.72 -12.16 9.30
C PRO A 396 -17.92 -11.46 8.66
N ARG A 397 -19.13 -11.83 9.04
CA ARG A 397 -20.34 -11.08 8.68
C ARG A 397 -20.43 -9.83 9.56
N LEU A 398 -20.85 -8.70 8.99
CA LEU A 398 -20.99 -7.41 9.70
C LEU A 398 -21.77 -7.60 11.01
N PRO A 399 -21.24 -7.18 12.17
CA PRO A 399 -21.94 -7.33 13.45
C PRO A 399 -23.15 -6.41 13.54
N VAL A 400 -24.01 -6.70 14.52
CA VAL A 400 -25.05 -5.79 15.00
C VAL A 400 -24.63 -5.40 16.43
N PRO A 401 -24.23 -4.15 16.70
CA PRO A 401 -23.89 -3.69 18.05
C PRO A 401 -25.05 -3.86 19.03
N THR A 402 -24.79 -3.83 20.34
CA THR A 402 -25.90 -3.80 21.30
C THR A 402 -26.56 -2.42 21.32
N LEU A 403 -27.80 -2.37 21.82
CA LEU A 403 -28.52 -1.10 22.01
C LEU A 403 -27.77 -0.20 23.00
N GLU A 404 -27.21 -0.77 24.06
CA GLU A 404 -26.48 -0.06 25.11
C GLU A 404 -25.17 0.53 24.58
N GLU A 405 -24.38 -0.25 23.83
CA GLU A 405 -23.16 0.25 23.20
C GLU A 405 -23.46 1.41 22.23
N THR A 406 -24.56 1.30 21.49
CA THR A 406 -25.00 2.31 20.52
C THR A 406 -25.49 3.57 21.23
N ALA A 407 -26.33 3.41 22.25
CA ALA A 407 -26.87 4.49 23.06
C ALA A 407 -25.78 5.30 23.77
N GLN A 408 -24.82 4.61 24.41
CA GLN A 408 -23.70 5.26 25.09
C GLN A 408 -22.85 6.08 24.10
N ARG A 409 -22.51 5.50 22.95
CA ARG A 409 -21.70 6.18 21.93
C ARG A 409 -22.47 7.32 21.26
N TYR A 410 -23.76 7.14 21.03
CA TYR A 410 -24.62 8.16 20.44
C TYR A 410 -24.72 9.38 21.37
N LEU A 411 -25.00 9.19 22.67
CA LEU A 411 -24.97 10.27 23.65
C LEU A 411 -23.60 10.95 23.73
N LYS A 412 -22.49 10.19 23.75
CA LYS A 412 -21.15 10.80 23.71
C LYS A 412 -20.96 11.69 22.46
N SER A 413 -21.50 11.29 21.31
CA SER A 413 -21.41 12.08 20.08
C SER A 413 -22.33 13.32 20.05
N LEU A 414 -23.39 13.34 20.87
CA LEU A 414 -24.31 14.46 20.97
C LEU A 414 -23.82 15.55 21.94
N HIS A 415 -23.16 15.16 23.03
CA HIS A 415 -22.71 16.08 24.07
C HIS A 415 -21.96 17.33 23.57
N PRO A 416 -20.99 17.24 22.64
CA PRO A 416 -20.29 18.43 22.14
C PRO A 416 -21.10 19.31 21.18
N LEU A 417 -22.30 18.88 20.78
CA LEU A 417 -23.12 19.53 19.75
C LEU A 417 -24.35 20.27 20.31
N LEU A 418 -24.72 19.99 21.55
CA LEU A 418 -26.00 20.40 22.14
C LEU A 418 -25.79 21.27 23.37
N SER A 419 -26.76 22.13 23.66
CA SER A 419 -26.87 22.74 24.98
C SER A 419 -27.21 21.69 26.05
N GLU A 420 -26.98 22.03 27.32
CA GLU A 420 -27.31 21.13 28.44
C GLU A 420 -28.80 20.72 28.45
N THR A 421 -29.71 21.66 28.12
CA THR A 421 -31.15 21.38 28.05
C THR A 421 -31.48 20.40 26.92
N GLU A 422 -30.94 20.62 25.73
CA GLU A 422 -31.12 19.71 24.58
C GLU A 422 -30.52 18.33 24.86
N PHE A 423 -29.31 18.28 25.42
CA PHE A 423 -28.64 17.03 25.76
C PHE A 423 -29.43 16.21 26.79
N ASN A 424 -29.99 16.85 27.81
CA ASN A 424 -30.82 16.17 28.82
C ASN A 424 -32.14 15.64 28.22
N ALA A 425 -32.73 16.35 27.25
CA ALA A 425 -33.89 15.86 26.51
C ALA A 425 -33.53 14.62 25.66
N SER A 426 -32.42 14.66 24.92
CA SER A 426 -31.91 13.51 24.16
C SER A 426 -31.55 12.33 25.05
N LYS A 427 -30.94 12.57 26.21
CA LYS A 427 -30.66 11.53 27.22
C LYS A 427 -31.94 10.83 27.66
N THR A 428 -33.00 11.58 27.95
CA THR A 428 -34.32 11.02 28.30
C THR A 428 -34.89 10.16 27.16
N ALA A 429 -34.78 10.62 25.91
CA ALA A 429 -35.23 9.85 24.75
C ALA A 429 -34.44 8.55 24.56
N VAL A 430 -33.12 8.59 24.77
CA VAL A 430 -32.22 7.42 24.71
C VAL A 430 -32.49 6.44 25.85
N GLU A 431 -32.73 6.92 27.07
CA GLU A 431 -33.10 6.06 28.21
C GLU A 431 -34.40 5.30 27.95
N LYS A 432 -35.43 5.98 27.42
CA LYS A 432 -36.67 5.33 26.98
C LYS A 432 -36.44 4.34 25.83
N PHE A 433 -35.52 4.67 24.92
CA PHE A 433 -35.17 3.81 23.80
C PHE A 433 -34.55 2.49 24.27
N VAL A 434 -33.63 2.50 25.24
CA VAL A 434 -32.98 1.27 25.75
C VAL A 434 -33.74 0.60 26.91
N ALA A 435 -34.79 1.23 27.45
CA ALA A 435 -35.57 0.70 28.56
C ALA A 435 -36.08 -0.73 28.28
N PRO A 436 -36.06 -1.64 29.28
CA PRO A 436 -36.60 -2.99 29.11
C PRO A 436 -38.04 -2.96 28.60
N GLY A 437 -38.33 -3.75 27.56
CA GLY A 437 -39.65 -3.81 26.94
C GLY A 437 -39.97 -2.69 25.95
N SER A 438 -39.04 -1.77 25.68
CA SER A 438 -39.20 -0.79 24.60
C SER A 438 -39.28 -1.50 23.23
N LEU A 439 -39.90 -0.82 22.26
CA LEU A 439 -39.95 -1.30 20.87
C LEU A 439 -38.53 -1.51 20.29
N ALA A 440 -37.52 -0.77 20.75
CA ALA A 440 -36.15 -0.90 20.25
C ALA A 440 -35.56 -2.29 20.48
N HIS A 441 -35.90 -2.97 21.59
CA HIS A 441 -35.48 -4.36 21.83
C HIS A 441 -36.05 -5.34 20.81
N GLU A 442 -37.29 -5.11 20.37
CA GLU A 442 -37.92 -5.90 19.31
C GLU A 442 -37.31 -5.58 17.94
N LEU A 443 -37.00 -4.30 17.65
CA LEU A 443 -36.27 -3.92 16.43
C LEU A 443 -34.86 -4.55 16.40
N GLN A 444 -34.16 -4.56 17.53
CA GLN A 444 -32.86 -5.20 17.71
C GLN A 444 -32.95 -6.70 17.39
N LYS A 445 -33.94 -7.39 17.95
CA LYS A 445 -34.17 -8.82 17.71
C LYS A 445 -34.44 -9.11 16.23
N ARG A 446 -35.24 -8.27 15.56
CA ARG A 446 -35.51 -8.40 14.12
C ARG A 446 -34.25 -8.18 13.29
N LEU A 447 -33.44 -7.18 13.63
CA LEU A 447 -32.19 -6.89 12.94
C LEU A 447 -31.17 -8.03 13.10
N GLN A 448 -31.06 -8.57 14.33
CA GLN A 448 -30.25 -9.75 14.61
C GLN A 448 -30.77 -10.97 13.83
N ALA A 449 -32.09 -11.19 13.76
CA ALA A 449 -32.66 -12.26 12.96
C ALA A 449 -32.32 -12.11 11.47
N ARG A 450 -32.39 -10.90 10.90
CA ARG A 450 -31.92 -10.63 9.52
C ARG A 450 -30.44 -10.93 9.36
N ARG A 451 -29.62 -10.56 10.33
CA ARG A 451 -28.18 -10.88 10.34
C ARG A 451 -27.90 -12.36 10.62
N GLU A 452 -28.82 -13.15 11.15
CA GLU A 452 -28.62 -14.60 11.28
C GLU A 452 -29.21 -15.39 10.12
N ASP A 453 -30.05 -14.78 9.27
CA ASP A 453 -30.58 -15.40 8.05
C ASP A 453 -29.42 -15.82 7.12
N PRO A 454 -29.29 -17.11 6.75
CA PRO A 454 -28.22 -17.60 5.87
C PRO A 454 -28.31 -17.05 4.44
N LYS A 455 -29.43 -16.46 4.03
CA LYS A 455 -29.60 -15.81 2.71
C LYS A 455 -29.04 -14.38 2.66
N VAL A 456 -28.63 -13.83 3.80
CA VAL A 456 -28.21 -12.43 3.93
C VAL A 456 -26.74 -12.37 4.29
N ASN A 457 -25.82 -12.22 3.34
CA ASN A 457 -24.38 -12.17 3.66
C ASN A 457 -24.04 -10.97 4.57
N ASN A 458 -24.65 -9.82 4.29
CA ASN A 458 -24.53 -8.60 5.08
C ASN A 458 -25.91 -7.96 5.28
N TRP A 459 -26.27 -7.68 6.53
CA TRP A 459 -27.59 -7.15 6.87
C TRP A 459 -27.85 -5.75 6.29
N LEU A 460 -26.79 -5.00 5.98
CA LEU A 460 -26.83 -3.59 5.60
C LEU A 460 -26.80 -3.36 4.08
N THR A 461 -26.05 -4.16 3.32
CA THR A 461 -25.63 -3.83 1.94
C THR A 461 -26.78 -3.48 1.01
N GLU A 462 -27.82 -4.31 0.92
CA GLU A 462 -29.01 -4.06 0.10
C GLU A 462 -29.69 -2.72 0.46
N TRP A 463 -29.94 -2.50 1.76
CA TRP A 463 -30.60 -1.29 2.22
C TRP A 463 -29.76 -0.05 2.03
N TRP A 464 -28.44 -0.15 2.20
CA TRP A 464 -27.54 0.97 2.03
C TRP A 464 -27.36 1.34 0.56
N ASN A 465 -27.17 0.36 -0.32
CA ASN A 465 -27.11 0.58 -1.77
C ASN A 465 -28.37 1.30 -2.28
N ASN A 466 -29.54 0.89 -1.77
CA ASN A 466 -30.79 1.55 -2.11
C ASN A 466 -30.91 2.95 -1.49
N ALA A 467 -30.83 3.07 -0.16
CA ALA A 467 -31.16 4.31 0.55
C ALA A 467 -30.16 5.45 0.27
N ALA A 468 -28.87 5.13 0.12
CA ALA A 468 -27.84 6.15 -0.07
C ALA A 468 -27.62 6.51 -1.55
N TYR A 469 -28.01 5.66 -2.50
CA TYR A 469 -27.62 5.83 -3.90
C TYR A 469 -28.72 5.54 -4.92
N LEU A 470 -29.22 4.29 -5.01
CA LEU A 470 -30.12 3.89 -6.10
C LEU A 470 -31.52 4.53 -5.97
N GLY A 471 -32.03 4.65 -4.75
CA GLY A 471 -33.27 5.35 -4.42
C GLY A 471 -33.10 6.86 -4.24
N TYR A 472 -31.87 7.38 -4.27
CA TYR A 472 -31.61 8.82 -4.22
C TYR A 472 -31.85 9.43 -5.61
N ARG A 473 -32.74 10.44 -5.69
CA ARG A 473 -33.30 10.93 -6.96
C ARG A 473 -32.66 12.20 -7.50
N ASP A 474 -31.83 12.87 -6.72
CA ASP A 474 -30.99 13.96 -7.22
C ASP A 474 -29.94 13.41 -8.21
N PRO A 475 -29.39 14.26 -9.10
CA PRO A 475 -28.49 13.81 -10.15
C PRO A 475 -27.24 13.14 -9.59
N VAL A 476 -26.73 12.13 -10.32
CA VAL A 476 -25.51 11.42 -9.93
C VAL A 476 -24.32 12.38 -9.82
N VAL A 477 -24.17 13.29 -10.78
CA VAL A 477 -23.22 14.40 -10.68
C VAL A 477 -24.02 15.66 -10.31
N PRO A 478 -23.63 16.43 -9.29
CA PRO A 478 -22.42 16.31 -8.46
C PRO A 478 -22.53 15.41 -7.21
N TYR A 479 -23.72 14.92 -6.85
CA TYR A 479 -24.01 14.49 -5.47
C TYR A 479 -23.61 13.05 -5.11
N VAL A 480 -23.53 12.14 -6.09
CA VAL A 480 -23.18 10.71 -5.90
C VAL A 480 -21.79 10.40 -6.45
N SER A 481 -21.43 11.00 -7.58
CA SER A 481 -20.16 10.78 -8.27
C SER A 481 -18.96 11.41 -7.54
N TYR A 482 -17.79 10.81 -7.71
CA TYR A 482 -16.51 11.38 -7.29
C TYR A 482 -15.50 11.32 -8.44
N PHE A 483 -14.41 12.07 -8.32
CA PHE A 483 -13.35 12.11 -9.34
C PHE A 483 -11.95 11.94 -8.77
N TYR A 484 -11.00 11.51 -9.60
CA TYR A 484 -9.55 11.59 -9.37
C TYR A 484 -8.89 12.46 -10.44
N SER A 485 -8.03 13.38 -10.03
CA SER A 485 -7.08 14.04 -10.94
C SER A 485 -5.78 13.27 -10.93
N HIS A 486 -5.36 12.70 -12.06
CA HIS A 486 -4.08 11.99 -12.11
C HIS A 486 -2.90 12.98 -12.16
N ARG A 487 -1.72 12.52 -11.72
CA ARG A 487 -0.45 13.20 -11.97
C ARG A 487 -0.12 13.21 -13.46
N ASP A 488 0.65 14.19 -13.87
CA ASP A 488 1.03 14.36 -15.28
C ASP A 488 2.05 13.31 -15.72
N ASP A 489 1.78 12.67 -16.86
CA ASP A 489 2.74 11.78 -17.51
C ASP A 489 3.70 12.58 -18.38
N ARG A 490 4.88 12.83 -17.83
CA ARG A 490 5.93 13.57 -18.54
C ARG A 490 6.40 12.87 -19.82
N LYS A 491 6.19 11.55 -19.96
CA LYS A 491 6.61 10.76 -21.13
C LYS A 491 5.53 10.69 -22.21
N ARG A 492 4.25 10.74 -21.84
CA ARG A 492 3.12 10.56 -22.75
C ARG A 492 2.19 11.77 -22.73
N LYS A 493 2.70 12.90 -23.25
CA LYS A 493 1.95 14.15 -23.38
C LYS A 493 0.97 14.18 -24.56
N ASP A 494 1.19 13.32 -25.55
CA ASP A 494 0.22 13.15 -26.65
C ASP A 494 -1.04 12.46 -26.09
N PRO A 495 -2.24 13.04 -26.30
CA PRO A 495 -3.45 12.57 -25.64
C PRO A 495 -3.93 11.22 -26.19
N ALA A 496 -3.66 10.89 -27.46
CA ALA A 496 -3.97 9.56 -28.00
C ALA A 496 -3.06 8.49 -27.38
N LYS A 497 -1.77 8.78 -27.23
CA LYS A 497 -0.81 7.91 -26.50
C LYS A 497 -1.18 7.74 -25.04
N ARG A 498 -1.65 8.81 -24.39
CA ARG A 498 -2.10 8.78 -23.00
C ARG A 498 -3.34 7.90 -22.84
N ALA A 499 -4.34 8.07 -23.71
CA ALA A 499 -5.56 7.26 -23.73
C ALA A 499 -5.27 5.78 -24.01
N ALA A 500 -4.35 5.49 -24.94
CA ALA A 500 -3.89 4.13 -25.24
C ALA A 500 -3.25 3.48 -24.00
N ALA A 501 -2.28 4.16 -23.37
CA ALA A 501 -1.58 3.60 -22.22
C ALA A 501 -2.50 3.35 -21.01
N ILE A 502 -3.45 4.26 -20.74
CA ILE A 502 -4.47 4.06 -19.72
C ILE A 502 -5.35 2.87 -20.08
N SER A 503 -5.90 2.83 -21.29
CA SER A 503 -6.78 1.76 -21.74
C SER A 503 -6.10 0.38 -21.69
N THR A 504 -4.85 0.27 -22.15
CA THR A 504 -4.06 -0.96 -22.04
C THR A 504 -3.91 -1.38 -20.59
N ALA A 505 -3.49 -0.49 -19.70
CA ALA A 505 -3.31 -0.82 -18.29
C ALA A 505 -4.61 -1.21 -17.59
N VAL A 506 -5.73 -0.57 -17.93
CA VAL A 506 -7.06 -0.90 -17.41
C VAL A 506 -7.52 -2.27 -17.91
N LEU A 507 -7.27 -2.62 -19.18
CA LEU A 507 -7.61 -3.93 -19.73
C LEU A 507 -6.81 -5.06 -19.07
N GLU A 508 -5.53 -4.82 -18.76
CA GLU A 508 -4.69 -5.78 -18.03
C GLU A 508 -5.16 -5.96 -16.57
N PHE A 509 -5.62 -4.89 -15.93
CA PHE A 509 -6.27 -4.99 -14.61
C PHE A 509 -7.61 -5.72 -14.70
N LYS A 510 -8.42 -5.41 -15.71
CA LYS A 510 -9.72 -6.05 -15.98
C LYS A 510 -9.55 -7.55 -16.17
N GLN A 511 -8.55 -7.98 -16.93
CA GLN A 511 -8.28 -9.40 -17.14
C GLN A 511 -8.07 -10.13 -15.81
N GLN A 512 -7.37 -9.51 -14.85
CA GLN A 512 -7.19 -10.09 -13.51
C GLN A 512 -8.50 -10.16 -12.72
N VAL A 513 -9.39 -9.17 -12.87
CA VAL A 513 -10.71 -9.17 -12.23
C VAL A 513 -11.60 -10.25 -12.84
N ASP A 514 -11.74 -10.29 -14.17
CA ASP A 514 -12.59 -11.25 -14.88
C ASP A 514 -12.17 -12.70 -14.62
N GLN A 515 -10.86 -12.96 -14.55
CA GLN A 515 -10.30 -14.29 -14.28
C GLN A 515 -10.27 -14.64 -12.78
N GLY A 516 -10.66 -13.71 -11.90
CA GLY A 516 -10.57 -13.87 -10.45
C GLY A 516 -9.14 -14.04 -9.93
N THR A 517 -8.13 -13.57 -10.66
CA THR A 517 -6.70 -13.70 -10.33
C THR A 517 -6.12 -12.45 -9.64
N LEU A 518 -6.86 -11.34 -9.61
CA LEU A 518 -6.44 -10.13 -8.90
C LEU A 518 -6.19 -10.44 -7.42
N GLU A 519 -5.08 -9.95 -6.87
CA GLU A 519 -4.76 -10.27 -5.48
C GLU A 519 -5.67 -9.54 -4.48
N PRO A 520 -6.20 -10.21 -3.44
CA PRO A 520 -7.04 -9.58 -2.42
C PRO A 520 -6.35 -8.40 -1.75
N GLU A 521 -7.16 -7.44 -1.35
CA GLU A 521 -6.70 -6.32 -0.55
C GLU A 521 -6.62 -6.70 0.94
N TYR A 522 -5.71 -6.05 1.67
CA TYR A 522 -5.48 -6.30 3.08
C TYR A 522 -5.43 -4.99 3.88
N MET A 523 -6.06 -4.99 5.05
CA MET A 523 -5.96 -3.91 6.03
C MET A 523 -5.41 -4.48 7.33
N ARG A 524 -4.29 -3.92 7.81
CA ARG A 524 -3.57 -4.43 9.00
C ARG A 524 -3.35 -5.96 8.95
N LYS A 525 -3.00 -6.49 7.76
CA LYS A 525 -2.80 -7.91 7.41
C LYS A 525 -4.06 -8.79 7.39
N LEU A 526 -5.24 -8.25 7.64
CA LEU A 526 -6.50 -8.98 7.49
C LEU A 526 -7.05 -8.77 6.07
N PRO A 527 -7.55 -9.82 5.41
CA PRO A 527 -8.15 -9.69 4.09
C PRO A 527 -9.40 -8.80 4.15
N MET A 528 -9.68 -8.13 3.04
CA MET A 528 -10.89 -7.33 2.85
C MET A 528 -11.80 -7.95 1.79
N ALA A 529 -13.09 -7.65 1.86
CA ALA A 529 -14.10 -8.01 0.89
C ALA A 529 -13.74 -7.45 -0.48
N MET A 530 -13.75 -8.33 -1.47
CA MET A 530 -13.47 -8.05 -2.87
C MET A 530 -14.73 -8.17 -3.74
N SER A 531 -15.89 -8.54 -3.16
CA SER A 531 -17.15 -8.75 -3.88
C SER A 531 -17.58 -7.56 -4.75
N SER A 532 -17.44 -6.32 -4.28
CA SER A 532 -17.84 -5.12 -5.04
C SER A 532 -17.12 -4.92 -6.38
N TYR A 533 -15.96 -5.55 -6.60
CA TYR A 533 -15.26 -5.50 -7.89
C TYR A 533 -16.05 -6.15 -9.02
N GLU A 534 -17.05 -7.00 -8.72
CA GLU A 534 -17.93 -7.53 -9.74
C GLU A 534 -18.65 -6.40 -10.52
N TRP A 535 -18.87 -5.24 -9.90
CA TRP A 535 -19.53 -4.09 -10.50
C TRP A 535 -18.57 -3.13 -11.23
N MET A 536 -17.27 -3.45 -11.25
CA MET A 536 -16.24 -2.55 -11.78
C MET A 536 -16.29 -2.39 -13.29
N PHE A 537 -16.43 -3.49 -14.05
CA PHE A 537 -16.41 -3.48 -15.51
C PHE A 537 -17.71 -4.03 -16.10
N ASN A 538 -18.04 -3.70 -17.35
CA ASN A 538 -19.24 -4.23 -18.02
C ASN A 538 -20.51 -4.06 -17.18
N ALA A 539 -20.60 -2.97 -16.42
CA ALA A 539 -21.73 -2.65 -15.56
C ALA A 539 -22.19 -1.22 -15.81
N CYS A 540 -23.44 -0.92 -15.50
CA CYS A 540 -24.02 0.42 -15.61
C CYS A 540 -25.12 0.58 -14.56
N ARG A 541 -25.29 1.79 -14.05
CA ARG A 541 -26.53 2.19 -13.38
C ARG A 541 -27.58 2.47 -14.46
N VAL A 542 -28.81 2.00 -14.27
CA VAL A 542 -29.91 2.21 -15.21
C VAL A 542 -31.02 2.99 -14.50
N PRO A 543 -31.50 4.11 -15.07
CA PRO A 543 -32.53 4.92 -14.46
C PRO A 543 -33.87 4.17 -14.41
N SER A 544 -34.58 4.30 -13.30
CA SER A 544 -35.93 3.75 -13.13
C SER A 544 -36.70 4.58 -12.11
N LEU A 545 -38.04 4.62 -12.24
CA LEU A 545 -38.90 5.36 -11.33
C LEU A 545 -38.80 4.79 -9.91
N GLY A 546 -38.73 5.70 -8.92
CA GLY A 546 -38.63 5.38 -7.50
C GLY A 546 -37.24 4.91 -7.06
N ALA A 547 -36.60 4.00 -7.80
CA ALA A 547 -35.22 3.60 -7.57
C ALA A 547 -34.57 3.09 -8.87
N ASP A 548 -33.34 3.53 -9.11
CA ASP A 548 -32.48 3.01 -10.17
C ASP A 548 -32.05 1.58 -9.86
N HIS A 549 -31.48 0.88 -10.84
CA HIS A 549 -30.94 -0.45 -10.62
C HIS A 549 -29.61 -0.65 -11.35
N PRO A 550 -28.68 -1.44 -10.80
CA PRO A 550 -27.45 -1.77 -11.48
C PRO A 550 -27.69 -2.92 -12.47
N VAL A 551 -27.06 -2.85 -13.64
CA VAL A 551 -27.07 -3.91 -14.64
C VAL A 551 -25.64 -4.35 -14.91
N LYS A 552 -25.42 -5.67 -14.90
CA LYS A 552 -24.14 -6.31 -15.20
C LYS A 552 -24.26 -7.11 -16.50
N TYR A 553 -23.26 -6.96 -17.35
CA TYR A 553 -23.17 -7.61 -18.65
C TYR A 553 -22.03 -8.65 -18.67
N PRO A 554 -22.21 -9.81 -19.35
CA PRO A 554 -21.15 -10.83 -19.47
C PRO A 554 -19.95 -10.32 -20.28
N ALA A 555 -18.77 -10.28 -19.66
CA ALA A 555 -17.56 -9.73 -20.29
C ALA A 555 -17.17 -10.43 -21.61
N GLU A 556 -17.36 -11.75 -21.69
CA GLU A 556 -17.05 -12.55 -22.89
C GLU A 556 -17.92 -12.19 -24.10
N GLN A 557 -19.14 -11.69 -23.88
CA GLN A 557 -20.07 -11.28 -24.92
C GLN A 557 -19.91 -9.80 -25.31
N HIS A 558 -19.23 -9.01 -24.46
CA HIS A 558 -19.12 -7.56 -24.57
C HIS A 558 -17.66 -7.10 -24.47
N GLN A 559 -16.86 -7.50 -25.46
CA GLN A 559 -15.43 -7.18 -25.57
C GLN A 559 -15.19 -5.84 -26.28
N HIS A 560 -15.69 -4.76 -25.70
CA HIS A 560 -15.51 -3.39 -26.22
C HIS A 560 -15.44 -2.33 -25.13
N ILE A 561 -14.87 -1.18 -25.47
CA ILE A 561 -14.95 0.07 -24.71
C ILE A 561 -15.70 1.11 -25.54
N ILE A 562 -16.15 2.18 -24.88
CA ILE A 562 -16.67 3.36 -25.57
C ILE A 562 -15.67 4.51 -25.45
N ALA A 563 -15.34 5.15 -26.56
CA ALA A 563 -14.70 6.45 -26.57
C ALA A 563 -15.74 7.55 -26.84
N ILE A 564 -15.65 8.68 -26.14
CA ILE A 564 -16.49 9.85 -26.38
C ILE A 564 -15.60 11.04 -26.74
N ARG A 565 -15.81 11.65 -27.90
CA ARG A 565 -15.09 12.86 -28.34
C ARG A 565 -16.09 13.83 -28.93
N LYS A 566 -16.08 15.09 -28.46
CA LYS A 566 -17.01 16.13 -28.93
C LYS A 566 -18.46 15.64 -28.98
N ASN A 567 -18.87 14.95 -27.91
CA ASN A 567 -20.18 14.33 -27.70
C ASN A 567 -20.51 13.13 -28.60
N ALA A 568 -19.64 12.76 -29.55
CA ALA A 568 -19.85 11.59 -30.40
C ALA A 568 -19.32 10.33 -29.70
N PHE A 569 -20.11 9.25 -29.75
CA PHE A 569 -19.79 7.96 -29.13
C PHE A 569 -19.20 7.02 -30.17
N TYR A 570 -18.14 6.29 -29.80
CA TYR A 570 -17.48 5.32 -30.67
C TYR A 570 -17.24 4.01 -29.91
N LYS A 571 -17.73 2.91 -30.48
CA LYS A 571 -17.41 1.56 -30.00
C LYS A 571 -16.04 1.16 -30.53
N ILE A 572 -15.14 0.81 -29.62
CA ILE A 572 -13.81 0.28 -29.93
C ILE A 572 -13.75 -1.15 -29.41
N PRO A 573 -13.51 -2.18 -30.25
CA PRO A 573 -13.34 -3.53 -29.75
C PRO A 573 -12.09 -3.62 -28.88
N THR A 574 -12.16 -4.36 -27.77
CA THR A 574 -10.96 -4.65 -26.96
C THR A 574 -10.22 -5.87 -27.47
N HIS A 575 -10.91 -6.74 -28.22
CA HIS A 575 -10.37 -7.97 -28.79
C HIS A 575 -10.78 -8.11 -30.25
N VAL A 576 -9.87 -8.60 -31.07
CA VAL A 576 -10.10 -8.97 -32.47
C VAL A 576 -9.50 -10.34 -32.69
N ASN A 577 -10.28 -11.28 -33.24
CA ASN A 577 -9.87 -12.67 -33.47
C ASN A 577 -9.33 -13.35 -32.19
N GLY A 578 -9.96 -13.09 -31.05
CA GLY A 578 -9.59 -13.66 -29.74
C GLY A 578 -8.35 -13.04 -29.08
N ARG A 579 -7.66 -12.08 -29.74
CA ARG A 579 -6.49 -11.38 -29.19
C ARG A 579 -6.85 -9.95 -28.80
N GLN A 580 -6.52 -9.58 -27.56
CA GLN A 580 -6.64 -8.21 -27.04
C GLN A 580 -5.87 -7.23 -27.94
N LEU A 581 -6.40 -6.02 -28.14
CA LEU A 581 -5.69 -4.97 -28.86
C LEU A 581 -4.39 -4.57 -28.12
N SER A 582 -3.31 -4.39 -28.87
CA SER A 582 -2.05 -3.87 -28.35
C SER A 582 -2.14 -2.39 -27.98
N ASN A 583 -1.15 -1.86 -27.25
CA ASN A 583 -1.08 -0.42 -26.96
C ASN A 583 -0.98 0.41 -28.26
N ALA A 584 -0.21 -0.03 -29.26
CA ALA A 584 -0.13 0.66 -30.55
C ALA A 584 -1.44 0.59 -31.35
N GLU A 585 -2.17 -0.52 -31.29
CA GLU A 585 -3.50 -0.64 -31.91
C GLU A 585 -4.50 0.30 -31.24
N LEU A 586 -4.54 0.36 -29.90
CA LEU A 586 -5.38 1.31 -29.17
C LEU A 586 -5.00 2.77 -29.48
N GLU A 587 -3.71 3.08 -29.59
CA GLU A 587 -3.27 4.41 -30.03
C GLU A 587 -3.82 4.73 -31.42
N GLN A 588 -3.75 3.80 -32.37
CA GLN A 588 -4.31 3.98 -33.71
C GLN A 588 -5.83 4.21 -33.65
N GLN A 589 -6.56 3.45 -32.85
CA GLN A 589 -8.01 3.61 -32.66
C GLN A 589 -8.34 5.00 -32.12
N PHE A 590 -7.63 5.47 -31.08
CA PHE A 590 -7.84 6.82 -30.55
C PHE A 590 -7.45 7.91 -31.53
N ARG A 591 -6.35 7.77 -32.30
CA ARG A 591 -6.00 8.71 -33.37
C ARG A 591 -7.09 8.79 -34.44
N ARG A 592 -7.73 7.66 -34.80
CA ARG A 592 -8.89 7.65 -35.70
C ARG A 592 -10.06 8.44 -35.09
N VAL A 593 -10.39 8.22 -33.82
CA VAL A 593 -11.42 9.00 -33.13
C VAL A 593 -11.10 10.51 -33.13
N TYR A 594 -9.85 10.91 -32.86
CA TYR A 594 -9.42 12.32 -32.96
C TYR A 594 -9.53 12.89 -34.38
N SER A 595 -9.37 12.06 -35.42
CA SER A 595 -9.49 12.47 -36.82
C SER A 595 -10.93 12.63 -37.29
N TYR A 596 -11.89 12.03 -36.57
CA TYR A 596 -13.31 12.18 -36.90
C TYR A 596 -13.76 13.60 -36.52
N GLY A 597 -14.19 14.33 -37.56
CA GLY A 597 -14.70 15.70 -37.44
C GLY A 597 -16.15 15.76 -36.98
N ASP A 598 -16.52 16.97 -36.56
CA ASP A 598 -17.84 17.43 -36.10
C ASP A 598 -18.27 17.07 -34.67
N LYS A 599 -18.84 18.07 -33.98
CA LYS A 599 -19.45 17.95 -32.66
C LYS A 599 -20.85 17.34 -32.81
N ALA A 600 -21.14 16.28 -32.08
CA ALA A 600 -22.46 15.65 -32.07
C ALA A 600 -23.40 16.31 -31.05
N PRO A 601 -24.73 16.07 -31.12
CA PRO A 601 -25.64 16.40 -30.04
C PRO A 601 -25.19 15.78 -28.70
N GLY A 602 -25.20 16.56 -27.64
CA GLY A 602 -24.67 16.20 -26.30
C GLY A 602 -25.51 15.22 -25.50
N VAL A 603 -25.92 14.06 -26.04
CA VAL A 603 -26.86 13.14 -25.36
C VAL A 603 -26.37 12.69 -23.98
N GLY A 604 -25.05 12.61 -23.78
CA GLY A 604 -24.45 12.32 -22.47
C GLY A 604 -24.94 13.20 -21.33
N ILE A 605 -25.29 14.47 -21.62
CA ILE A 605 -25.77 15.44 -20.62
C ILE A 605 -27.05 14.99 -19.92
N MET A 606 -27.87 14.16 -20.57
CA MET A 606 -29.11 13.68 -19.99
C MET A 606 -28.87 12.80 -18.75
N THR A 607 -27.72 12.13 -18.68
CA THR A 607 -27.31 11.34 -17.49
C THR A 607 -26.99 12.22 -16.26
N ALA A 608 -26.84 13.54 -16.45
CA ALA A 608 -26.64 14.52 -15.38
C ALA A 608 -27.96 15.15 -14.87
N GLY A 609 -29.11 14.75 -15.40
CA GLY A 609 -30.41 15.19 -14.92
C GLY A 609 -30.79 14.58 -13.57
N ASN A 610 -31.84 15.13 -12.97
CA ASN A 610 -32.58 14.44 -11.91
C ASN A 610 -32.93 13.01 -12.38
N ARG A 611 -32.92 12.04 -11.47
CA ARG A 611 -33.04 10.63 -11.86
C ARG A 611 -34.42 10.28 -12.42
N ASP A 612 -35.48 10.97 -12.01
CA ASP A 612 -36.82 10.78 -12.57
C ASP A 612 -36.93 11.41 -13.96
N ASP A 613 -36.43 12.63 -14.14
CA ASP A 613 -36.33 13.27 -15.47
C ASP A 613 -35.51 12.43 -16.44
N TRP A 614 -34.36 11.91 -15.98
CA TRP A 614 -33.51 11.03 -16.77
C TRP A 614 -34.22 9.72 -17.13
N THR A 615 -34.99 9.14 -16.21
CA THR A 615 -35.82 7.95 -16.49
C THR A 615 -36.76 8.23 -17.65
N GLU A 616 -37.47 9.36 -17.63
CA GLU A 616 -38.38 9.71 -18.69
C GLU A 616 -37.68 9.98 -20.03
N TRP A 617 -36.55 10.72 -20.02
CA TRP A 617 -35.77 10.99 -21.24
C TRP A 617 -35.20 9.71 -21.84
N HIS A 618 -34.72 8.80 -21.00
CA HIS A 618 -34.24 7.48 -21.40
C HIS A 618 -35.34 6.68 -22.12
N GLU A 619 -36.54 6.60 -21.55
CA GLU A 619 -37.68 5.94 -22.18
C GLU A 619 -38.11 6.61 -23.49
N ARG A 620 -38.11 7.94 -23.55
CA ARG A 620 -38.42 8.71 -24.78
C ARG A 620 -37.38 8.52 -25.87
N LEU A 621 -36.09 8.42 -25.52
CA LEU A 621 -35.04 8.10 -26.49
C LEU A 621 -35.23 6.69 -27.07
N ILE A 622 -35.56 5.70 -26.25
CA ILE A 622 -35.78 4.32 -26.73
C ILE A 622 -37.04 4.22 -27.60
N SER A 623 -38.15 4.81 -27.15
CA SER A 623 -39.44 4.71 -27.84
C SER A 623 -39.49 5.51 -29.14
N SER A 624 -38.77 6.63 -29.23
CA SER A 624 -38.69 7.45 -30.45
C SER A 624 -37.96 6.76 -31.61
N ASN A 625 -36.98 5.91 -31.32
CA ASN A 625 -36.28 5.12 -32.34
C ASN A 625 -35.63 3.86 -31.76
N GLN A 626 -35.99 2.68 -32.26
CA GLN A 626 -35.43 1.41 -31.81
C GLN A 626 -33.90 1.28 -32.01
N ALA A 627 -33.30 2.08 -32.90
CA ALA A 627 -31.85 2.15 -33.03
C ALA A 627 -31.17 2.67 -31.75
N ASN A 628 -31.82 3.56 -31.00
CA ASN A 628 -31.29 4.11 -29.75
C ASN A 628 -31.15 3.05 -28.67
N LYS A 629 -32.06 2.07 -28.62
CA LYS A 629 -31.95 0.92 -27.72
C LYS A 629 -30.63 0.15 -27.89
N ARG A 630 -30.18 -0.01 -29.14
CA ARG A 630 -28.88 -0.64 -29.43
C ARG A 630 -27.73 0.23 -28.95
N VAL A 631 -27.80 1.55 -29.14
CA VAL A 631 -26.77 2.49 -28.65
C VAL A 631 -26.65 2.43 -27.13
N PHE A 632 -27.77 2.45 -26.40
CA PHE A 632 -27.79 2.26 -24.94
C PHE A 632 -27.13 0.96 -24.53
N GLN A 633 -27.55 -0.18 -25.11
CA GLN A 633 -26.98 -1.48 -24.79
C GLN A 633 -25.46 -1.52 -25.03
N GLU A 634 -24.96 -0.90 -26.10
CA GLU A 634 -23.52 -0.83 -26.38
C GLU A 634 -22.77 0.03 -25.35
N ILE A 635 -23.35 1.15 -24.89
CA ILE A 635 -22.74 1.99 -23.86
C ILE A 635 -22.75 1.28 -22.50
N GLU A 636 -23.90 0.77 -22.08
CA GLU A 636 -24.10 0.12 -20.79
C GLU A 636 -23.25 -1.16 -20.65
N SER A 637 -23.15 -1.96 -21.71
CA SER A 637 -22.39 -3.21 -21.71
C SER A 637 -20.87 -3.05 -21.86
N SER A 638 -20.40 -1.86 -22.24
CA SER A 638 -18.96 -1.61 -22.44
C SER A 638 -18.13 -1.89 -21.19
N ALA A 639 -16.86 -2.25 -21.34
CA ALA A 639 -15.98 -2.49 -20.20
C ALA A 639 -15.82 -1.24 -19.33
N PHE A 640 -15.55 -0.09 -19.96
CA PHE A 640 -15.43 1.24 -19.38
C PHE A 640 -15.54 2.30 -20.49
N VAL A 641 -15.61 3.57 -20.10
CA VAL A 641 -15.67 4.71 -21.04
C VAL A 641 -14.36 5.50 -21.00
N VAL A 642 -13.92 5.99 -22.16
CA VAL A 642 -12.79 6.91 -22.33
C VAL A 642 -13.29 8.23 -22.93
N CYS A 643 -13.24 9.31 -22.16
CA CYS A 643 -13.65 10.65 -22.59
C CYS A 643 -12.42 11.40 -23.11
N LEU A 644 -12.38 11.66 -24.42
CA LEU A 644 -11.34 12.42 -25.09
C LEU A 644 -11.80 13.88 -25.16
N ASP A 645 -11.45 14.70 -24.17
CA ASP A 645 -11.96 16.06 -24.02
C ASP A 645 -11.14 17.07 -24.81
N ASP A 646 -11.81 18.04 -25.44
CA ASP A 646 -11.16 19.14 -26.17
C ASP A 646 -10.77 20.32 -25.26
N ALA A 647 -10.87 20.10 -23.95
CA ALA A 647 -10.36 20.98 -22.92
C ALA A 647 -8.84 20.86 -22.75
N ALA A 648 -8.24 21.86 -22.10
CA ALA A 648 -6.81 21.88 -21.76
C ALA A 648 -6.59 22.47 -20.35
N PRO A 649 -7.14 21.87 -19.29
CA PRO A 649 -7.03 22.42 -17.93
C PRO A 649 -5.59 22.40 -17.42
N VAL A 650 -5.20 23.47 -16.74
CA VAL A 650 -3.85 23.71 -16.23
C VAL A 650 -3.86 23.67 -14.71
N THR A 651 -4.73 24.45 -14.07
CA THR A 651 -4.77 24.59 -12.60
C THR A 651 -5.44 23.39 -11.93
N LEU A 652 -5.23 23.21 -10.63
CA LEU A 652 -5.89 22.13 -9.87
C LEU A 652 -7.42 22.29 -9.87
N ASN A 653 -7.92 23.52 -9.79
CA ASN A 653 -9.37 23.81 -9.86
C ASN A 653 -9.95 23.47 -11.24
N GLU A 654 -9.29 23.93 -12.32
CA GLU A 654 -9.72 23.61 -13.70
C GLU A 654 -9.75 22.10 -13.94
N ARG A 655 -8.73 21.39 -13.47
CA ARG A 655 -8.65 19.93 -13.55
C ARG A 655 -9.78 19.26 -12.79
N ALA A 656 -10.04 19.69 -11.55
CA ALA A 656 -11.12 19.15 -10.75
C ALA A 656 -12.50 19.38 -11.38
N HIS A 657 -12.79 20.60 -11.88
CA HIS A 657 -14.00 20.87 -12.66
C HIS A 657 -14.11 19.94 -13.87
N GLN A 658 -13.03 19.79 -14.64
CA GLN A 658 -13.04 18.97 -15.85
C GLN A 658 -13.30 17.49 -15.56
N TYR A 659 -12.63 16.92 -14.56
CA TYR A 659 -12.74 15.48 -14.26
C TYR A 659 -14.00 15.12 -13.49
N TRP A 660 -14.58 16.08 -12.76
CA TRP A 660 -15.80 15.84 -12.00
C TRP A 660 -17.07 15.89 -12.86
N HIS A 661 -17.32 17.03 -13.50
CA HIS A 661 -18.55 17.25 -14.28
C HIS A 661 -18.27 17.71 -15.71
N GLY A 662 -17.18 18.45 -15.96
CA GLY A 662 -16.92 19.06 -17.27
C GLY A 662 -18.09 19.94 -17.71
N ASP A 663 -18.41 19.93 -19.00
CA ASP A 663 -19.64 20.51 -19.55
C ASP A 663 -20.85 19.55 -19.49
N GLY A 664 -20.65 18.38 -18.88
CA GLY A 664 -21.59 17.27 -18.75
C GLY A 664 -21.90 16.49 -20.03
N SER A 665 -21.53 16.99 -21.22
CA SER A 665 -21.96 16.41 -22.50
C SER A 665 -21.05 15.30 -23.01
N ASN A 666 -19.73 15.43 -22.80
CA ASN A 666 -18.73 14.43 -23.23
C ASN A 666 -18.54 13.31 -22.19
N ARG A 667 -19.65 12.81 -21.61
CA ARG A 667 -19.68 11.89 -20.44
C ARG A 667 -20.83 10.89 -20.55
N TRP A 668 -20.79 9.86 -19.70
CA TRP A 668 -21.92 8.99 -19.41
C TRP A 668 -21.99 8.67 -17.91
N PHE A 669 -22.56 9.56 -17.09
CA PHE A 669 -22.42 9.55 -15.62
C PHE A 669 -22.90 8.28 -14.92
N ASP A 670 -23.75 7.49 -15.58
CA ASP A 670 -24.21 6.20 -15.08
C ASP A 670 -23.15 5.08 -15.16
N LYS A 671 -22.04 5.32 -15.86
CA LYS A 671 -20.97 4.34 -16.01
C LYS A 671 -20.08 4.31 -14.76
N PRO A 672 -19.81 3.14 -14.15
CA PRO A 672 -18.94 3.03 -12.98
C PRO A 672 -17.52 3.56 -13.19
N LEU A 673 -16.98 3.44 -14.41
CA LEU A 673 -15.61 3.86 -14.74
C LEU A 673 -15.60 4.75 -15.99
N GLN A 674 -15.14 5.99 -15.83
CA GLN A 674 -14.84 6.90 -16.93
C GLN A 674 -13.42 7.45 -16.78
N PHE A 675 -12.59 7.27 -17.81
CA PHE A 675 -11.25 7.84 -17.88
C PHE A 675 -11.26 9.06 -18.78
N ILE A 676 -10.89 10.21 -18.25
CA ILE A 676 -10.88 11.48 -18.97
C ILE A 676 -9.47 11.80 -19.41
N VAL A 677 -9.28 12.12 -20.69
CA VAL A 677 -8.00 12.55 -21.28
C VAL A 677 -8.25 13.83 -22.07
N ASN A 678 -7.61 14.91 -21.65
CA ASN A 678 -7.71 16.24 -22.25
C ASN A 678 -6.73 16.39 -23.43
N ASP A 679 -6.96 17.35 -24.33
CA ASP A 679 -6.11 17.61 -25.51
C ASP A 679 -4.65 17.98 -25.13
N ASN A 680 -4.44 18.50 -23.92
CA ASN A 680 -3.10 18.77 -23.38
C ASN A 680 -2.41 17.55 -22.73
N GLY A 681 -3.01 16.36 -22.83
CA GLY A 681 -2.47 15.09 -22.32
C GLY A 681 -2.67 14.87 -20.82
N THR A 682 -3.27 15.83 -20.10
CA THR A 682 -3.66 15.62 -18.70
C THR A 682 -4.82 14.61 -18.63
N SER A 683 -4.90 13.88 -17.52
CA SER A 683 -5.92 12.83 -17.36
C SER A 683 -6.52 12.79 -15.97
N GLY A 684 -7.72 12.25 -15.87
CA GLY A 684 -8.39 11.96 -14.62
C GLY A 684 -9.33 10.78 -14.75
N PHE A 685 -10.13 10.59 -13.71
CA PHE A 685 -11.10 9.52 -13.58
C PHE A 685 -12.36 10.06 -12.92
N MET A 686 -13.52 9.53 -13.29
CA MET A 686 -14.79 9.77 -12.62
C MET A 686 -15.48 8.43 -12.35
N GLY A 687 -15.96 8.25 -11.12
CA GLY A 687 -16.62 7.03 -10.67
C GLY A 687 -18.08 7.25 -10.24
N GLU A 688 -18.95 6.32 -10.64
CA GLU A 688 -20.32 6.18 -10.11
C GLU A 688 -20.27 5.32 -8.82
N HIS A 689 -20.92 5.77 -7.75
CA HIS A 689 -20.66 5.29 -6.38
C HIS A 689 -21.65 4.22 -5.88
N SER A 690 -22.75 3.96 -6.59
CA SER A 690 -23.89 3.21 -6.04
C SER A 690 -23.52 1.81 -5.52
N MET A 691 -22.75 1.05 -6.29
CA MET A 691 -22.43 -0.34 -6.01
C MET A 691 -21.00 -0.58 -5.50
N MET A 692 -20.16 0.46 -5.52
CA MET A 692 -18.75 0.35 -5.19
C MET A 692 -18.26 1.60 -4.48
N ASP A 693 -17.59 1.42 -3.34
CA ASP A 693 -16.96 2.53 -2.62
C ASP A 693 -15.72 3.06 -3.38
N GLY A 694 -15.16 4.19 -2.95
CA GLY A 694 -13.96 4.76 -3.57
C GLY A 694 -12.71 3.87 -3.48
N THR A 695 -12.64 2.91 -2.55
CA THR A 695 -11.41 2.11 -2.35
C THR A 695 -11.07 1.16 -3.50
N PRO A 696 -12.00 0.37 -4.10
CA PRO A 696 -11.70 -0.38 -5.32
C PRO A 696 -11.28 0.46 -6.53
N THR A 697 -11.93 1.61 -6.78
CA THR A 697 -11.54 2.47 -7.92
C THR A 697 -10.23 3.19 -7.66
N HIS A 698 -9.93 3.53 -6.40
CA HIS A 698 -8.61 3.99 -5.99
C HIS A 698 -7.56 2.92 -6.27
N ARG A 699 -7.81 1.65 -5.87
CA ARG A 699 -6.91 0.53 -6.14
C ARG A 699 -6.65 0.34 -7.64
N LEU A 700 -7.69 0.43 -8.49
CA LEU A 700 -7.55 0.39 -9.94
C LEU A 700 -6.63 1.52 -10.44
N ASN A 701 -6.97 2.77 -10.12
CA ASN A 701 -6.25 3.94 -10.62
C ASN A 701 -4.80 4.02 -10.12
N ASP A 702 -4.56 3.73 -8.83
CA ASP A 702 -3.23 3.69 -8.25
C ASP A 702 -2.37 2.62 -8.92
N THR A 703 -2.93 1.43 -9.15
CA THR A 703 -2.23 0.31 -9.80
C THR A 703 -1.85 0.64 -11.24
N ILE A 704 -2.80 1.07 -12.08
CA ILE A 704 -2.53 1.36 -13.49
C ILE A 704 -1.53 2.52 -13.64
N LEU A 705 -1.63 3.57 -12.81
CA LEU A 705 -0.68 4.68 -12.86
C LEU A 705 0.70 4.24 -12.39
N SER A 706 0.78 3.39 -11.37
CA SER A 706 2.05 2.81 -10.95
C SER A 706 2.72 2.01 -12.08
N TRP A 707 1.94 1.26 -12.85
CA TRP A 707 2.43 0.50 -14.00
C TRP A 707 2.92 1.42 -15.12
N ILE A 708 2.12 2.43 -15.47
CA ILE A 708 2.39 3.39 -16.55
C ILE A 708 3.63 4.24 -16.24
N PHE A 709 3.73 4.80 -15.02
CA PHE A 709 4.84 5.68 -14.64
C PHE A 709 6.14 4.93 -14.42
N ALA A 710 6.07 3.72 -13.85
CA ALA A 710 7.25 2.90 -13.66
C ALA A 710 7.64 2.08 -14.90
N ASN A 711 6.87 2.15 -15.99
CA ASN A 711 7.01 1.33 -17.21
C ASN A 711 7.09 -0.17 -16.89
N LYS A 712 6.20 -0.64 -16.01
CA LYS A 712 6.17 -2.02 -15.50
C LYS A 712 5.21 -2.94 -16.25
N LEU A 713 4.58 -2.45 -17.31
CA LEU A 713 3.60 -3.21 -18.08
C LEU A 713 4.13 -3.48 -19.49
N PRO A 714 4.60 -4.70 -19.79
CA PRO A 714 5.16 -5.04 -21.10
C PRO A 714 4.21 -4.78 -22.27
N ALA A 715 2.89 -4.88 -22.04
CA ALA A 715 1.87 -4.56 -23.05
C ALA A 715 1.93 -3.11 -23.55
N LEU A 716 2.53 -2.18 -22.79
CA LEU A 716 2.75 -0.80 -23.23
C LEU A 716 3.84 -0.68 -24.31
N ASP A 717 4.75 -1.66 -24.40
CA ASP A 717 5.85 -1.68 -25.36
C ASP A 717 5.48 -2.48 -26.64
N ASP A 718 4.27 -3.06 -26.71
CA ASP A 718 3.80 -3.76 -27.93
C ASP A 718 3.46 -2.74 -29.03
N THR A 719 4.32 -2.74 -30.05
CA THR A 719 4.25 -1.85 -31.22
C THR A 719 3.58 -2.49 -32.43
N GLN A 720 3.15 -3.75 -32.32
CA GLN A 720 2.49 -4.43 -33.43
C GLN A 720 1.10 -3.84 -33.68
N VAL A 721 0.82 -3.53 -34.93
CA VAL A 721 -0.48 -3.09 -35.41
C VAL A 721 -0.93 -4.07 -36.49
N ARG A 722 -2.00 -4.82 -36.23
CA ARG A 722 -2.59 -5.73 -37.21
C ARG A 722 -3.41 -4.95 -38.24
N SER A 723 -3.41 -5.43 -39.48
CA SER A 723 -4.12 -4.79 -40.59
C SER A 723 -5.63 -5.10 -40.62
N ASP A 724 -6.08 -6.12 -39.90
CA ASP A 724 -7.46 -6.62 -39.88
C ASP A 724 -8.30 -6.04 -38.72
N ILE A 725 -7.80 -5.04 -37.99
CA ILE A 725 -8.58 -4.40 -36.93
C ILE A 725 -9.62 -3.44 -37.55
N PRO A 726 -10.91 -3.55 -37.17
CA PRO A 726 -11.92 -2.64 -37.66
C PRO A 726 -11.68 -1.22 -37.12
N ASP A 727 -12.22 -0.22 -37.82
CA ASP A 727 -12.25 1.15 -37.35
C ASP A 727 -13.18 1.32 -36.15
N PRO A 728 -12.98 2.35 -35.30
CA PRO A 728 -13.94 2.70 -34.26
C PRO A 728 -15.33 2.89 -34.86
N GLN A 729 -16.32 2.14 -34.39
CA GLN A 729 -17.67 2.18 -34.93
C GLN A 729 -18.46 3.35 -34.30
N PRO A 730 -18.93 4.34 -35.09
CA PRO A 730 -19.74 5.42 -34.57
C PRO A 730 -21.10 4.92 -34.06
N LEU A 731 -21.47 5.34 -32.84
CA LEU A 731 -22.79 5.12 -32.26
C LEU A 731 -23.56 6.43 -32.28
N LYS A 732 -24.65 6.49 -33.05
CA LYS A 732 -25.43 7.72 -33.25
C LYS A 732 -26.84 7.55 -32.69
N PHE A 733 -27.18 8.38 -31.73
CA PHE A 733 -28.57 8.54 -31.32
C PHE A 733 -29.39 9.22 -32.43
N GLN A 734 -30.53 8.64 -32.75
CA GLN A 734 -31.54 9.22 -33.63
C GLN A 734 -32.48 10.06 -32.79
N LEU A 735 -32.42 11.38 -32.95
CA LEU A 735 -33.16 12.33 -32.13
C LEU A 735 -34.33 12.91 -32.93
N ASN A 736 -35.52 12.96 -32.32
CA ASN A 736 -36.63 13.77 -32.81
C ASN A 736 -36.64 15.15 -32.12
N GLU A 737 -37.57 16.02 -32.51
CA GLU A 737 -37.69 17.36 -31.93
C GLU A 737 -37.89 17.35 -30.40
N GLN A 738 -38.63 16.38 -29.87
CA GLN A 738 -38.85 16.27 -28.43
C GLN A 738 -37.55 15.88 -27.70
N ASN A 739 -36.75 14.97 -28.26
CA ASN A 739 -35.46 14.61 -27.67
C ASN A 739 -34.49 15.80 -27.67
N VAL A 740 -34.52 16.65 -28.69
CA VAL A 740 -33.71 17.88 -28.73
C VAL A 740 -34.14 18.86 -27.63
N LYS A 741 -35.45 19.00 -27.36
CA LYS A 741 -35.96 19.80 -26.23
C LYS A 741 -35.56 19.22 -24.88
N ASP A 742 -35.65 17.90 -24.72
CA ASP A 742 -35.21 17.21 -23.50
C ASP A 742 -33.70 17.42 -23.27
N LEU A 743 -32.89 17.42 -24.33
CA LEU A 743 -31.44 17.68 -24.26
C LEU A 743 -31.14 19.12 -23.80
N ALA A 744 -31.91 20.09 -24.29
CA ALA A 744 -31.80 21.48 -23.85
C ALA A 744 -32.18 21.63 -22.36
N LYS A 745 -33.25 20.97 -21.91
CA LYS A 745 -33.65 20.94 -20.49
C LYS A 745 -32.57 20.33 -19.60
N ALA A 746 -32.01 19.19 -20.01
CA ALA A 746 -30.91 18.55 -19.29
C ALA A 746 -29.68 19.45 -19.19
N THR A 747 -29.37 20.19 -20.26
CA THR A 747 -28.27 21.16 -20.29
C THR A 747 -28.52 22.32 -19.33
N GLU A 748 -29.70 22.93 -19.37
CA GLU A 748 -30.09 24.02 -18.47
C GLU A 748 -30.03 23.57 -17.00
N TYR A 749 -30.57 22.37 -16.71
CA TYR A 749 -30.53 21.79 -15.38
C TYR A 749 -29.09 21.58 -14.90
N HIS A 750 -28.24 20.93 -15.71
CA HIS A 750 -26.85 20.68 -15.33
C HIS A 750 -26.08 21.98 -15.08
N VAL A 751 -26.15 22.94 -16.00
CA VAL A 751 -25.48 24.24 -15.86
C VAL A 751 -25.97 24.97 -14.61
N GLY A 752 -27.29 25.00 -14.37
CA GLY A 752 -27.87 25.62 -13.19
C GLY A 752 -27.47 24.93 -11.88
N GLN A 753 -27.35 23.60 -11.87
CA GLN A 753 -26.88 22.84 -10.70
C GLN A 753 -25.40 23.11 -10.41
N ILE A 754 -24.52 23.01 -11.42
CA ILE A 754 -23.09 23.24 -11.23
C ILE A 754 -22.78 24.71 -10.90
N ALA A 755 -23.52 25.67 -11.45
CA ALA A 755 -23.35 27.09 -11.14
C ALA A 755 -23.60 27.43 -9.67
N GLN A 756 -24.38 26.62 -8.94
CA GLN A 756 -24.59 26.78 -7.50
C GLN A 756 -23.39 26.33 -6.66
N HIS A 757 -22.44 25.59 -7.23
CA HIS A 757 -21.33 25.00 -6.50
C HIS A 757 -20.06 25.84 -6.62
N GLU A 758 -19.40 26.08 -5.50
CA GLU A 758 -18.04 26.58 -5.43
C GLU A 758 -17.07 25.44 -5.22
N LEU A 759 -15.89 25.52 -5.84
CA LEU A 759 -14.85 24.50 -5.74
C LEU A 759 -13.48 25.16 -5.54
N LYS A 760 -12.76 24.68 -4.52
CA LYS A 760 -11.34 24.99 -4.33
C LYS A 760 -10.55 23.72 -4.09
N VAL A 761 -9.50 23.52 -4.88
CA VAL A 761 -8.48 22.51 -4.61
C VAL A 761 -7.29 23.20 -3.95
N GLU A 762 -7.05 22.87 -2.69
CA GLU A 762 -5.98 23.44 -1.88
C GLU A 762 -4.86 22.41 -1.69
N ALA A 763 -3.64 22.76 -2.10
CA ALA A 763 -2.49 21.88 -2.04
C ALA A 763 -1.47 22.40 -1.03
N TYR A 764 -1.71 22.14 0.26
CA TYR A 764 -0.82 22.52 1.33
C TYR A 764 0.53 21.80 1.25
N GLN A 765 1.61 22.55 0.97
CA GLN A 765 2.98 22.04 0.79
C GLN A 765 3.86 22.17 2.05
N GLY A 766 3.32 22.64 3.18
CA GLY A 766 4.13 22.91 4.36
C GLY A 766 4.68 21.65 5.03
N TYR A 767 3.93 20.53 4.97
CA TYR A 767 4.33 19.20 5.44
C TYR A 767 3.29 18.15 5.00
N GLY A 768 3.57 16.88 5.28
CA GLY A 768 2.64 15.77 5.10
C GLY A 768 2.76 14.71 6.19
N LYS A 769 2.33 13.48 5.89
CA LYS A 769 2.38 12.35 6.84
C LYS A 769 3.79 12.06 7.37
N GLY A 770 4.83 12.42 6.62
CA GLY A 770 6.22 12.26 7.04
C GLY A 770 6.51 13.03 8.33
N LEU A 771 6.02 14.27 8.46
CA LEU A 771 6.19 15.08 9.68
C LEU A 771 5.22 14.64 10.78
N MET A 772 3.94 14.39 10.44
CA MET A 772 2.93 13.93 11.40
C MET A 772 3.37 12.66 12.14
N LYS A 773 4.03 11.73 11.45
CA LYS A 773 4.59 10.51 12.05
C LYS A 773 5.77 10.77 12.97
N LYS A 774 6.59 11.81 12.73
CA LYS A 774 7.65 12.22 13.66
C LYS A 774 7.08 12.75 14.96
N PHE A 775 5.95 13.47 14.88
CA PHE A 775 5.14 13.82 16.04
C PHE A 775 4.41 12.61 16.64
N LYS A 776 4.56 11.38 16.13
CA LYS A 776 3.84 10.19 16.61
C LYS A 776 2.31 10.34 16.56
N CYS A 777 1.79 11.06 15.59
CA CYS A 777 0.36 11.23 15.38
C CYS A 777 -0.15 10.31 14.26
N SER A 778 -1.41 9.88 14.36
CA SER A 778 -2.12 9.32 13.21
C SER A 778 -2.30 10.43 12.16
N PRO A 779 -1.83 10.25 10.90
CA PRO A 779 -1.97 11.29 9.87
C PRO A 779 -3.42 11.65 9.57
N ASP A 780 -4.31 10.65 9.65
CA ASP A 780 -5.75 10.79 9.41
C ASP A 780 -6.40 11.67 10.48
N ALA A 781 -6.25 11.28 11.75
CA ALA A 781 -6.73 12.06 12.90
C ALA A 781 -6.16 13.48 12.93
N TYR A 782 -4.89 13.64 12.56
CA TYR A 782 -4.24 14.95 12.48
C TYR A 782 -4.97 15.85 11.48
N VAL A 783 -5.25 15.35 10.27
CA VAL A 783 -5.93 16.13 9.24
C VAL A 783 -7.39 16.39 9.60
N GLN A 784 -8.08 15.45 10.25
CA GLN A 784 -9.41 15.71 10.78
C GLN A 784 -9.42 16.86 11.80
N MET A 785 -8.40 16.96 12.65
CA MET A 785 -8.28 18.11 13.56
C MET A 785 -7.92 19.43 12.85
N ILE A 786 -7.22 19.38 11.70
CA ILE A 786 -7.07 20.57 10.83
C ILE A 786 -8.45 21.01 10.33
N ILE A 787 -9.27 20.08 9.83
CA ILE A 787 -10.62 20.36 9.33
C ILE A 787 -11.50 20.94 10.44
N GLN A 788 -11.49 20.34 11.63
CA GLN A 788 -12.27 20.81 12.78
C GLN A 788 -11.83 22.22 13.22
N LEU A 789 -10.53 22.48 13.33
CA LEU A 789 -10.02 23.79 13.70
C LEU A 789 -10.35 24.85 12.64
N ALA A 790 -10.23 24.51 11.35
CA ALA A 790 -10.57 25.41 10.25
C ALA A 790 -12.05 25.79 10.26
N TYR A 791 -12.95 24.81 10.45
CA TYR A 791 -14.38 25.08 10.57
C TYR A 791 -14.71 25.92 11.80
N TYR A 792 -14.07 25.63 12.94
CA TYR A 792 -14.24 26.40 14.17
C TYR A 792 -13.77 27.85 14.01
N LYS A 793 -12.63 28.09 13.35
CA LYS A 793 -12.16 29.44 12.98
C LYS A 793 -13.12 30.17 12.06
N PHE A 794 -13.75 29.45 11.12
CA PHE A 794 -14.70 30.03 10.17
C PHE A 794 -16.02 30.45 10.84
N TYR A 795 -16.57 29.60 11.71
CA TYR A 795 -17.94 29.75 12.24
C TYR A 795 -18.03 30.07 13.74
N GLY A 796 -16.92 29.99 14.48
CA GLY A 796 -16.88 30.12 15.94
C GLY A 796 -17.50 28.94 16.70
N LYS A 797 -17.81 27.83 16.01
CA LYS A 797 -18.43 26.63 16.61
C LYS A 797 -18.18 25.38 15.77
N SER A 798 -18.28 24.22 16.40
CA SER A 798 -18.27 22.91 15.73
C SER A 798 -19.69 22.47 15.36
N ARG A 799 -19.83 21.67 14.30
CA ARG A 799 -21.11 21.12 13.82
C ARG A 799 -20.93 19.67 13.36
N PRO A 800 -22.04 18.88 13.28
CA PRO A 800 -21.97 17.48 12.88
C PRO A 800 -21.08 17.25 11.66
N THR A 801 -20.06 16.40 11.82
CA THR A 801 -19.08 16.08 10.77
C THR A 801 -19.06 14.57 10.53
N TYR A 802 -19.22 14.19 9.27
CA TYR A 802 -19.09 12.84 8.76
C TYR A 802 -17.66 12.58 8.29
N GLU A 803 -17.11 11.44 8.69
CA GLU A 803 -16.00 10.80 8.01
C GLU A 803 -16.33 9.34 7.67
N SER A 804 -15.97 8.92 6.46
CA SER A 804 -16.20 7.54 6.03
C SER A 804 -15.27 6.54 6.71
N ALA A 805 -15.83 5.48 7.30
CA ALA A 805 -15.10 4.35 7.87
C ALA A 805 -15.35 3.08 7.04
N ALA A 806 -14.31 2.51 6.43
CA ALA A 806 -14.47 1.30 5.63
C ALA A 806 -14.80 0.08 6.52
N THR A 807 -15.86 -0.66 6.16
CA THR A 807 -16.25 -1.91 6.83
C THR A 807 -15.93 -3.14 5.97
N ARG A 808 -15.10 -2.99 4.93
CA ARG A 808 -14.64 -4.07 4.04
C ARG A 808 -13.89 -5.20 4.74
N LYS A 809 -13.60 -5.13 6.05
CA LYS A 809 -13.16 -6.30 6.82
C LYS A 809 -14.25 -7.37 6.96
N PHE A 810 -15.50 -7.01 6.70
CA PHE A 810 -16.66 -7.89 6.74
C PHE A 810 -17.14 -8.24 5.32
N GLN A 811 -17.83 -9.37 5.17
CA GLN A 811 -18.48 -9.79 3.92
C GLN A 811 -19.34 -8.66 3.35
N GLU A 812 -19.18 -8.37 2.05
CA GLU A 812 -19.91 -7.29 1.35
C GLU A 812 -19.85 -5.93 2.07
N GLY A 813 -18.81 -5.70 2.89
CA GLY A 813 -18.68 -4.50 3.70
C GLY A 813 -18.66 -3.23 2.84
N ARG A 814 -19.48 -2.25 3.24
CA ARG A 814 -19.54 -0.91 2.65
C ARG A 814 -18.82 0.08 3.59
N THR A 815 -19.59 0.98 4.20
CA THR A 815 -19.09 2.03 5.08
C THR A 815 -19.92 2.16 6.36
N GLU A 816 -19.25 2.56 7.44
CA GLU A 816 -19.84 3.15 8.64
C GLU A 816 -19.40 4.63 8.72
N THR A 817 -19.93 5.36 9.68
CA THR A 817 -19.66 6.77 9.96
C THR A 817 -18.75 6.90 11.17
N CYS A 818 -17.65 7.62 11.00
CA CYS A 818 -16.93 8.23 12.12
C CYS A 818 -17.46 9.65 12.32
N ARG A 819 -17.98 9.93 13.52
CA ARG A 819 -18.42 11.26 13.93
C ARG A 819 -17.21 11.98 14.53
N THR A 820 -16.59 12.88 13.77
CA THR A 820 -15.27 13.43 14.14
C THR A 820 -15.34 14.56 15.16
N VAL A 821 -16.53 15.13 15.39
CA VAL A 821 -16.76 16.06 16.50
C VAL A 821 -16.96 15.28 17.80
N SER A 822 -16.01 15.46 18.71
CA SER A 822 -16.03 14.96 20.08
C SER A 822 -15.78 16.09 21.08
N ASP A 823 -16.06 15.86 22.36
CA ASP A 823 -15.72 16.79 23.44
C ASP A 823 -14.24 17.20 23.39
N GLU A 824 -13.37 16.23 23.13
CA GLU A 824 -11.93 16.44 23.04
C GLU A 824 -11.57 17.32 21.82
N SER A 825 -12.22 17.13 20.68
CA SER A 825 -12.02 17.98 19.50
C SER A 825 -12.49 19.42 19.70
N VAL A 826 -13.64 19.62 20.35
CA VAL A 826 -14.18 20.97 20.63
C VAL A 826 -13.30 21.69 21.65
N ALA A 827 -12.86 20.98 22.70
CA ALA A 827 -11.93 21.53 23.68
C ALA A 827 -10.61 21.97 23.03
N PHE A 828 -10.04 21.15 22.14
CA PHE A 828 -8.86 21.52 21.38
C PHE A 828 -9.10 22.76 20.49
N CYS A 829 -10.18 22.78 19.70
CA CYS A 829 -10.46 23.90 18.79
C CYS A 829 -10.66 25.21 19.56
N SER A 830 -11.39 25.16 20.68
CA SER A 830 -11.59 26.32 21.55
C SER A 830 -10.28 26.80 22.18
N ALA A 831 -9.47 25.89 22.71
CA ALA A 831 -8.18 26.23 23.34
C ALA A 831 -7.22 26.88 22.35
N MET A 832 -7.15 26.37 21.12
CA MET A 832 -6.29 26.93 20.07
C MET A 832 -6.73 28.34 19.61
N GLN A 833 -7.91 28.80 20.00
CA GLN A 833 -8.42 30.15 19.72
C GLN A 833 -8.39 31.07 20.93
N ASP A 834 -8.01 30.56 22.11
CA ASP A 834 -7.94 31.34 23.33
C ASP A 834 -6.48 31.73 23.64
N PRO A 835 -6.10 33.01 23.51
CA PRO A 835 -4.74 33.45 23.81
C PRO A 835 -4.34 33.32 25.28
N ALA A 836 -5.30 33.06 26.19
CA ALA A 836 -5.01 32.81 27.60
C ALA A 836 -4.51 31.37 27.85
N ILE A 837 -4.73 30.44 26.91
CA ILE A 837 -4.30 29.04 27.03
C ILE A 837 -2.92 28.86 26.42
N SER A 838 -2.03 28.18 27.13
CA SER A 838 -0.67 27.95 26.64
C SER A 838 -0.63 26.94 25.47
N LEU A 839 0.37 27.05 24.60
CA LEU A 839 0.56 26.08 23.51
C LEU A 839 0.81 24.64 24.01
N ASP A 840 1.39 24.47 25.20
CA ASP A 840 1.60 23.15 25.80
C ASP A 840 0.27 22.52 26.28
N GLU A 841 -0.65 23.33 26.81
CA GLU A 841 -2.01 22.90 27.13
C GLU A 841 -2.80 22.59 25.86
N CYS A 842 -2.73 23.45 24.84
CA CYS A 842 -3.31 23.18 23.52
C CYS A 842 -2.81 21.86 22.94
N ARG A 843 -1.50 21.60 23.05
CA ARG A 843 -0.88 20.34 22.60
C ARG A 843 -1.45 19.13 23.34
N THR A 844 -1.68 19.26 24.64
CA THR A 844 -2.28 18.20 25.46
C THR A 844 -3.72 17.92 25.03
N MET A 845 -4.52 18.95 24.76
CA MET A 845 -5.89 18.79 24.27
C MET A 845 -5.93 18.21 22.85
N PHE A 846 -5.03 18.66 21.97
CA PHE A 846 -4.85 18.10 20.64
C PHE A 846 -4.60 16.60 20.68
N ARG A 847 -3.68 16.12 21.54
CA ARG A 847 -3.41 14.68 21.72
C ARG A 847 -4.66 13.90 22.12
N LYS A 848 -5.45 14.43 23.06
CA LYS A 848 -6.72 13.80 23.47
C LYS A 848 -7.71 13.73 22.32
N ALA A 849 -7.79 14.78 21.50
CA ALA A 849 -8.66 14.81 20.32
C ALA A 849 -8.23 13.77 19.27
N LEU A 850 -6.92 13.62 19.04
CA LEU A 850 -6.39 12.57 18.16
C LEU A 850 -6.74 11.16 18.68
N ASP A 851 -6.56 10.91 19.98
CA ASP A 851 -6.85 9.59 20.57
C ASP A 851 -8.35 9.27 20.52
N ALA A 852 -9.21 10.26 20.77
CA ALA A 852 -10.66 10.12 20.65
C ALA A 852 -11.08 9.79 19.22
N HIS A 853 -10.52 10.50 18.23
CA HIS A 853 -10.75 10.24 16.81
C HIS A 853 -10.28 8.83 16.41
N VAL A 854 -9.04 8.46 16.71
CA VAL A 854 -8.45 7.14 16.39
C VAL A 854 -9.29 6.02 16.99
N LYS A 855 -9.79 6.21 18.22
CA LYS A 855 -10.70 5.25 18.84
C LYS A 855 -12.02 5.14 18.06
N TYR A 856 -12.66 6.27 17.73
CA TYR A 856 -13.95 6.24 17.06
C TYR A 856 -13.86 5.63 15.66
N ILE A 857 -12.89 6.05 14.83
CA ILE A 857 -12.74 5.51 13.47
C ILE A 857 -12.44 4.01 13.49
N SER A 858 -11.69 3.52 14.49
CA SER A 858 -11.47 2.08 14.68
C SER A 858 -12.75 1.35 15.04
N ASP A 859 -13.51 1.85 16.03
CA ASP A 859 -14.80 1.28 16.44
C ASP A 859 -15.79 1.26 15.25
N ALA A 860 -15.88 2.36 14.50
CA ALA A 860 -16.72 2.48 13.30
C ALA A 860 -16.32 1.45 12.23
N GLY A 861 -15.02 1.34 11.91
CA GLY A 861 -14.53 0.33 10.99
C GLY A 861 -14.81 -1.10 11.48
N ASP A 862 -14.85 -1.35 12.79
CA ASP A 862 -15.25 -2.63 13.41
C ASP A 862 -16.78 -2.87 13.39
N GLY A 863 -17.55 -2.02 12.71
CA GLY A 863 -19.01 -2.13 12.63
C GLY A 863 -19.72 -1.73 13.92
N LYS A 864 -19.04 -0.95 14.78
CA LYS A 864 -19.55 -0.47 16.09
C LYS A 864 -19.87 1.04 16.08
N GLY A 865 -20.04 1.63 14.90
CA GLY A 865 -20.56 2.99 14.79
C GLY A 865 -22.05 3.04 15.16
N VAL A 866 -22.58 4.26 15.28
CA VAL A 866 -23.98 4.47 15.69
C VAL A 866 -24.92 4.59 14.49
N ASP A 867 -24.43 5.15 13.39
CA ASP A 867 -25.26 5.60 12.28
C ASP A 867 -25.88 4.45 11.50
N ARG A 868 -25.09 3.45 11.07
CA ARG A 868 -25.66 2.30 10.35
C ARG A 868 -26.55 1.46 11.25
N HIS A 869 -26.20 1.30 12.53
CA HIS A 869 -27.02 0.52 13.44
C HIS A 869 -28.40 1.16 13.66
N LEU A 870 -28.46 2.47 13.98
CA LEU A 870 -29.71 3.20 14.12
C LEU A 870 -30.53 3.21 12.82
N PHE A 871 -29.87 3.31 11.67
CA PHE A 871 -30.51 3.13 10.36
C PHE A 871 -31.13 1.73 10.21
N GLY A 872 -30.39 0.67 10.55
CA GLY A 872 -30.86 -0.72 10.51
C GLY A 872 -32.07 -0.95 11.42
N LEU A 873 -32.05 -0.41 12.64
CA LEU A 873 -33.18 -0.48 13.56
C LEU A 873 -34.42 0.23 12.98
N LYS A 874 -34.24 1.42 12.39
CA LYS A 874 -35.34 2.15 11.74
C LYS A 874 -35.92 1.38 10.55
N LYS A 875 -35.10 0.62 9.81
CA LYS A 875 -35.55 -0.27 8.72
C LYS A 875 -36.33 -1.50 9.20
N MET A 876 -36.33 -1.81 10.50
CA MET A 876 -37.08 -2.93 11.08
C MET A 876 -38.48 -2.56 11.58
N LEU A 877 -38.86 -1.29 11.49
CA LEU A 877 -40.23 -0.85 11.75
C LEU A 877 -41.17 -1.48 10.72
N LYS A 878 -42.31 -1.99 11.21
CA LYS A 878 -43.41 -2.49 10.38
C LYS A 878 -44.47 -1.41 10.20
N ASP A 879 -45.31 -1.58 9.19
CA ASP A 879 -46.48 -0.74 8.98
C ASP A 879 -47.36 -0.73 10.23
N GLY A 880 -47.74 0.47 10.67
CA GLY A 880 -48.53 0.69 11.89
C GLY A 880 -47.73 0.77 13.19
N GLU A 881 -46.42 0.48 13.19
CA GLU A 881 -45.56 0.72 14.36
C GLU A 881 -45.08 2.16 14.41
N GLU A 882 -45.28 2.83 15.54
CA GLU A 882 -44.78 4.19 15.75
C GLU A 882 -43.26 4.16 16.04
N ALA A 883 -42.50 5.01 15.34
CA ALA A 883 -41.06 5.09 15.55
C ALA A 883 -40.73 5.45 17.01
N PRO A 884 -39.73 4.80 17.63
CA PRO A 884 -39.27 5.18 18.97
C PRO A 884 -38.90 6.65 19.08
N GLU A 885 -39.10 7.24 20.28
CA GLU A 885 -38.89 8.67 20.56
C GLU A 885 -37.49 9.18 20.15
N LEU A 886 -36.46 8.34 20.23
CA LEU A 886 -35.11 8.67 19.76
C LEU A 886 -35.10 9.17 18.31
N PHE A 887 -35.92 8.60 17.42
CA PHE A 887 -35.97 8.99 16.02
C PHE A 887 -36.80 10.26 15.75
N LYS A 888 -37.56 10.71 16.75
CA LYS A 888 -38.34 11.96 16.71
C LYS A 888 -37.60 13.12 17.40
N ASP A 889 -36.58 12.80 18.20
CA ASP A 889 -35.71 13.78 18.84
C ASP A 889 -35.08 14.71 17.78
N PRO A 890 -35.26 16.04 17.88
CA PRO A 890 -34.60 16.99 16.98
C PRO A 890 -33.08 16.80 16.89
N ALA A 891 -32.43 16.36 17.98
CA ALA A 891 -30.99 16.08 17.97
C ALA A 891 -30.61 14.88 17.09
N TYR A 892 -31.50 13.92 16.86
CA TYR A 892 -31.26 12.81 15.93
C TYR A 892 -31.20 13.32 14.49
N ALA A 893 -32.14 14.17 14.09
CA ALA A 893 -32.13 14.80 12.77
C ALA A 893 -30.92 15.74 12.61
N TYR A 894 -30.66 16.60 13.60
CA TYR A 894 -29.54 17.54 13.55
C TYR A 894 -28.19 16.83 13.50
N SER A 895 -27.95 15.86 14.38
CA SER A 895 -26.66 15.16 14.45
C SER A 895 -26.37 14.25 13.26
N GLY A 896 -27.38 13.93 12.45
CA GLY A 896 -27.24 13.26 11.15
C GLY A 896 -27.20 14.22 9.95
N SER A 897 -27.29 15.54 10.17
CA SER A 897 -27.17 16.56 9.13
C SER A 897 -25.71 16.98 8.98
N TRP A 898 -24.99 16.33 8.06
CA TRP A 898 -23.54 16.44 7.94
C TRP A 898 -23.08 17.78 7.34
N PHE A 899 -22.82 18.78 8.19
CA PHE A 899 -22.28 20.08 7.78
C PHE A 899 -20.88 19.98 7.21
N ILE A 900 -20.12 18.94 7.56
CA ILE A 900 -18.92 18.54 6.83
C ILE A 900 -19.09 17.08 6.46
N SER A 901 -18.95 16.77 5.18
CA SER A 901 -18.76 15.41 4.66
C SER A 901 -17.32 15.25 4.22
N SER A 902 -16.60 14.34 4.88
CA SER A 902 -15.18 14.10 4.63
C SER A 902 -14.87 12.62 4.43
N SER A 903 -13.77 12.36 3.76
CA SER A 903 -13.24 11.02 3.51
C SER A 903 -11.79 11.16 3.06
N GLN A 904 -10.99 10.11 3.21
CA GLN A 904 -9.57 10.07 2.90
C GLN A 904 -9.25 9.02 1.82
N LEU A 905 -8.51 9.41 0.78
CA LEU A 905 -8.00 8.52 -0.27
C LEU A 905 -6.64 9.00 -0.81
N SER A 906 -5.55 8.76 -0.07
CA SER A 906 -4.20 9.19 -0.47
C SER A 906 -3.63 8.39 -1.64
N SER A 907 -3.03 9.08 -2.62
CA SER A 907 -2.15 8.47 -3.61
C SER A 907 -1.03 9.44 -4.01
N GLU A 908 0.18 8.91 -4.15
CA GLU A 908 1.31 9.63 -4.75
C GLU A 908 1.22 9.68 -6.29
N PHE A 909 0.13 9.22 -6.88
CA PHE A 909 -0.12 9.29 -8.32
C PHE A 909 -1.27 10.25 -8.66
N PHE A 910 -1.89 10.88 -7.66
CA PHE A 910 -2.98 11.84 -7.84
C PHE A 910 -2.54 13.27 -7.52
N ASN A 911 -3.27 14.23 -8.11
CA ASN A 911 -3.19 15.68 -7.92
C ASN A 911 -4.46 16.25 -7.27
N GLY A 912 -5.46 15.41 -6.98
CA GLY A 912 -6.70 15.79 -6.32
C GLY A 912 -7.73 14.67 -6.42
N TYR A 913 -8.70 14.67 -5.51
CA TYR A 913 -9.94 13.93 -5.63
C TYR A 913 -11.03 14.65 -4.85
N GLY A 914 -12.30 14.42 -5.18
CA GLY A 914 -13.39 15.10 -4.49
C GLY A 914 -14.79 14.71 -4.98
N TRP A 915 -15.78 15.27 -4.30
CA TRP A 915 -17.22 15.19 -4.56
C TRP A 915 -17.91 16.40 -3.92
N SER A 916 -19.24 16.50 -4.04
CA SER A 916 -20.01 17.63 -3.51
C SER A 916 -20.22 17.62 -2.00
N GLN A 917 -20.75 18.72 -1.45
CA GLN A 917 -21.41 18.67 -0.14
C GLN A 917 -22.66 17.78 -0.16
N VAL A 918 -23.03 17.24 1.00
CA VAL A 918 -24.20 16.34 1.16
C VAL A 918 -25.44 17.03 1.73
N VAL A 919 -25.30 18.28 2.18
CA VAL A 919 -26.38 19.20 2.56
C VAL A 919 -26.01 20.59 2.06
N ASP A 920 -27.00 21.39 1.66
CA ASP A 920 -26.76 22.69 1.03
C ASP A 920 -26.00 23.68 1.94
N ASP A 921 -26.26 23.64 3.25
CA ASP A 921 -25.56 24.44 4.26
C ASP A 921 -24.19 23.86 4.69
N GLY A 922 -23.68 22.86 3.97
CA GLY A 922 -22.51 22.08 4.35
C GLY A 922 -21.37 22.13 3.35
N TRP A 923 -20.32 21.36 3.67
CA TRP A 923 -19.07 21.28 2.93
C TRP A 923 -18.77 19.83 2.52
N GLY A 924 -18.36 19.64 1.27
CA GLY A 924 -17.62 18.45 0.85
C GLY A 924 -16.13 18.71 1.01
N ILE A 925 -15.45 17.99 1.91
CA ILE A 925 -14.01 18.16 2.17
C ILE A 925 -13.31 16.81 2.01
N ALA A 926 -12.89 16.52 0.78
CA ALA A 926 -12.05 15.37 0.47
C ALA A 926 -10.58 15.69 0.72
N TYR A 927 -9.78 14.75 1.22
CA TYR A 927 -8.38 15.03 1.52
C TYR A 927 -7.39 13.88 1.29
N MET A 928 -6.22 14.21 0.72
CA MET A 928 -5.10 13.28 0.58
C MET A 928 -3.96 13.67 1.50
N VAL A 929 -3.47 12.70 2.25
CA VAL A 929 -2.28 12.83 3.09
C VAL A 929 -1.10 12.13 2.41
N ASN A 930 -0.29 12.90 1.70
CA ASN A 930 0.91 12.45 1.01
C ASN A 930 2.15 12.61 1.90
N GLU A 931 3.31 12.14 1.45
CA GLU A 931 4.54 12.15 2.27
C GLU A 931 4.90 13.54 2.78
N ASN A 932 4.88 14.54 1.89
CA ASN A 932 5.33 15.91 2.16
C ASN A 932 4.27 16.98 1.88
N SER A 933 3.02 16.58 1.61
CA SER A 933 1.93 17.53 1.32
C SER A 933 0.59 16.99 1.80
N ILE A 934 -0.35 17.88 2.01
CA ILE A 934 -1.77 17.58 2.20
C ILE A 934 -2.54 18.23 1.06
N GLN A 935 -3.50 17.53 0.46
CA GLN A 935 -4.37 18.11 -0.54
C GLN A 935 -5.80 18.06 -0.06
N PHE A 936 -6.55 19.14 -0.25
CA PHE A 936 -7.97 19.24 0.06
C PHE A 936 -8.73 19.61 -1.20
N ASN A 937 -9.89 19.00 -1.39
CA ASN A 937 -10.90 19.45 -2.33
C ASN A 937 -12.11 19.90 -1.51
N ILE A 938 -12.46 21.18 -1.66
CA ILE A 938 -13.42 21.88 -0.82
C ILE A 938 -14.56 22.34 -1.73
N VAL A 939 -15.75 21.80 -1.49
CA VAL A 939 -16.96 22.11 -2.26
C VAL A 939 -18.07 22.58 -1.32
N SER A 940 -18.82 23.59 -1.75
CA SER A 940 -20.03 24.07 -1.06
C SER A 940 -20.99 24.72 -2.04
N LYS A 941 -22.22 25.03 -1.60
CA LYS A 941 -23.12 25.94 -2.32
C LYS A 941 -22.96 27.38 -1.84
N HIS A 942 -21.98 28.08 -2.40
CA HIS A 942 -21.72 29.50 -2.13
C HIS A 942 -21.43 29.87 -0.67
N LEU A 943 -20.76 28.98 0.08
CA LEU A 943 -20.35 29.27 1.47
C LEU A 943 -18.97 29.96 1.56
N GLY A 944 -18.23 30.05 0.45
CA GLY A 944 -16.91 30.69 0.38
C GLY A 944 -15.75 29.71 0.47
N CYS A 945 -15.60 28.82 -0.53
CA CYS A 945 -14.53 27.81 -0.56
C CYS A 945 -13.11 28.38 -0.45
N GLU A 946 -12.84 29.56 -1.03
CA GLU A 946 -11.55 30.25 -0.89
C GLU A 946 -11.24 30.64 0.57
N ARG A 947 -12.26 31.09 1.32
CA ARG A 947 -12.10 31.43 2.74
C ARG A 947 -11.89 30.19 3.60
N MET A 948 -12.61 29.11 3.31
CA MET A 948 -12.40 27.83 4.00
C MET A 948 -10.99 27.29 3.74
N ALA A 949 -10.50 27.36 2.49
CA ALA A 949 -9.13 26.97 2.15
C ALA A 949 -8.08 27.78 2.92
N PHE A 950 -8.29 29.09 3.08
CA PHE A 950 -7.45 29.94 3.92
C PHE A 950 -7.37 29.40 5.37
N TYR A 951 -8.51 29.13 6.01
CA TYR A 951 -8.53 28.62 7.38
C TYR A 951 -7.97 27.20 7.51
N ILE A 952 -8.09 26.36 6.48
CA ILE A 952 -7.43 25.05 6.45
C ILE A 952 -5.91 25.21 6.44
N ASN A 953 -5.36 26.12 5.62
CA ASN A 953 -3.93 26.39 5.58
C ASN A 953 -3.42 26.99 6.90
N GLU A 954 -4.17 27.93 7.48
CA GLU A 954 -3.86 28.52 8.78
C GLU A 954 -3.88 27.46 9.88
N ALA A 955 -4.95 26.66 9.98
CA ALA A 955 -5.06 25.57 10.94
C ALA A 955 -3.92 24.54 10.79
N ALA A 956 -3.51 24.20 9.56
CA ALA A 956 -2.36 23.34 9.34
C ALA A 956 -1.04 23.97 9.84
N GLY A 957 -0.83 25.26 9.59
CA GLY A 957 0.32 26.01 10.11
C GLY A 957 0.34 26.08 11.64
N ASP A 958 -0.79 26.45 12.23
CA ASP A 958 -0.99 26.56 13.68
C ASP A 958 -0.67 25.25 14.41
N ILE A 959 -1.23 24.12 13.93
CA ILE A 959 -0.98 22.81 14.55
C ILE A 959 0.47 22.37 14.32
N ARG A 960 1.07 22.66 13.17
CA ARG A 960 2.50 22.40 12.94
C ARG A 960 3.34 23.14 13.97
N ASP A 961 3.15 24.44 14.11
CA ASP A 961 3.97 25.30 14.95
C ASP A 961 3.79 24.97 16.44
N MET A 962 2.57 24.61 16.86
CA MET A 962 2.30 24.06 18.19
C MET A 962 3.08 22.76 18.46
N MET A 963 3.24 21.89 17.46
CA MET A 963 3.86 20.56 17.60
C MET A 963 5.38 20.57 17.40
N MET A 964 5.94 21.52 16.64
CA MET A 964 7.38 21.60 16.32
C MET A 964 8.31 21.52 17.54
N PRO A 965 8.03 22.18 18.68
CA PRO A 965 8.89 22.10 19.87
C PRO A 965 9.08 20.67 20.42
N GLU A 966 8.21 19.70 20.12
CA GLU A 966 8.43 18.30 20.52
C GLU A 966 9.59 17.62 19.78
N LEU A 967 10.01 18.16 18.64
CA LEU A 967 11.13 17.64 17.86
C LEU A 967 12.45 18.32 18.20
N GLU A 968 12.41 19.45 18.88
CA GLU A 968 13.60 20.15 19.34
C GLU A 968 14.16 19.42 20.56
N SER A 969 15.41 18.96 20.48
CA SER A 969 16.07 18.32 21.61
C SER A 969 16.13 19.31 22.77
N LYS A 970 15.46 19.02 23.89
CA LYS A 970 15.69 19.75 25.14
C LYS A 970 17.20 19.79 25.40
N PRO A 971 17.82 20.97 25.56
CA PRO A 971 19.21 21.05 25.96
C PRO A 971 19.38 20.20 27.21
N LYS A 972 20.34 19.28 27.19
CA LYS A 972 20.75 18.59 28.41
C LYS A 972 21.41 19.67 29.29
N LEU A 973 20.65 20.17 30.26
CA LEU A 973 21.19 20.93 31.39
C LEU A 973 21.90 19.98 32.35
#